data_AF-A0A7C7QB04-F1
#
_entry.id   AF-A0A7C7QB04-F1
#
_cell.length_a   1.000
_cell.length_b   1.000
_cell.length_c   1.000
_cell.angle_alpha   90.00
_cell.angle_beta   90.00
_cell.angle_gamma   90.00
#
_symmetry.space_group_name_H-M   'P 1'
#
loop_
_entity.id
_entity.type
_entity.pdbx_description
1 polymer ?
#
loop_
_entity_poly.entity_id
_entity_poly.type
_entity_poly.pdbx_seq_one_letter_code
_entity_poly.pdbx_strand_id
1 'polypeptide(L)'
;LSPRAEGPPRLSAFGARARPEGLSKGWVSFGLAGLATGLAAACKIDAALASLLVALAAVYPPTPRRGIGGLLLRLSLAGLLALVAFRVAQPYAFEGPGFFGVRPSPEWFGRLSQIRAEQSGEADLPWGQQWTNRSPILFPWINMVVWGMGLPLGLAAWAGWAVAGLELLRGKRVHLILWVWVSLVFLYQATRWVKAMRYSLSLYPILIILAAYMLVRLCRASSRWRRRMGLGLTAVVVVGTALWASAFFSIYLRTHTRLAASRWIYEHVPEGSTVANEHFDWGLPLRVDGHDPFGGMYQGIEMQNYNEDTPEKREQLFAWLDEADYIFLASNRLYASIPRLPARYPLTIEYYRALFAGELGFELVADFTSYPALGPFVFPDQENPFPLIEAEYAYQTQPIVVHLPPAEEAFSVYDHPRVLIFRKTAAYSHERVEEVLGGIDVDRALRGLKPIQATAAPDLLEFDPQTWAEQQAGGTWSEMFHRDSLLNRYPGLAAVAWWVVVTVLGWLAFPLSFVALPRLRDRGYGLARVLGLLLIAYLTWLAASLPAPFRLPNTRGTILRMVLLLALVGCGVGWFRRRRLRRFLRGRWRLILLTEGFFALLYVVWLGVRLLQPDLWHPIVGGEKPMDFAYLNAVMKSTWFPPYNPWFSGSYINYYYFGFVIVGTLIKLIGTLPAVAYNLAVPLLYALTGVGVFSVAYNLFGGHRRGALLAGVMALVFTVVLGNLGVVRLIRAALISLGGELFPSTIPGFPETVAMFRGLWQVIAHGATLPLRPESWYWNPTRIIPAASGEVGPITEFPAFTFLYGDLHAHMIAFPLTLLALALAVYWARGPRPHWASLFIGGLVIGSLRPTNTWDYPTYLALGLAALALGVFAIRNSPFAIRLKALAWRALLLVGLSILLYLPYIQHYAAGYASFESWRGSR
;
A
#
# COMPACT_ATOMS: atom_id res chain seq x y z
N LEU A 1 25.26 25.70 -74.87
CA LEU A 1 23.89 26.13 -74.50
C LEU A 1 23.23 25.03 -73.67
N SER A 2 22.54 25.43 -72.60
CA SER A 2 21.80 24.66 -71.59
C SER A 2 22.57 24.15 -70.35
N PRO A 3 22.34 24.75 -69.17
CA PRO A 3 22.76 24.23 -67.88
C PRO A 3 21.76 23.19 -67.36
N ARG A 4 22.25 22.08 -66.78
CA ARG A 4 21.43 21.11 -66.05
C ARG A 4 21.51 21.40 -64.55
N ALA A 5 20.34 21.48 -63.93
CA ALA A 5 20.11 21.72 -62.52
C ALA A 5 20.76 20.66 -61.63
N GLU A 6 21.60 21.10 -60.69
CA GLU A 6 22.01 20.31 -59.52
C GLU A 6 20.93 20.39 -58.45
N GLY A 7 20.43 19.23 -58.01
CA GLY A 7 19.48 19.10 -56.91
C GLY A 7 20.13 19.33 -55.54
N PRO A 8 19.32 19.59 -54.49
CA PRO A 8 19.82 19.93 -53.16
C PRO A 8 20.46 18.71 -52.46
N PRO A 9 21.49 18.92 -51.62
CA PRO A 9 22.24 17.82 -51.00
C PRO A 9 21.40 17.07 -49.96
N ARG A 10 21.36 15.75 -50.09
CA ARG A 10 20.77 14.84 -49.11
C ARG A 10 21.65 14.81 -47.84
N LEU A 11 21.14 15.37 -46.74
CA LEU A 11 21.69 15.19 -45.40
C LEU A 11 21.54 13.72 -44.95
N SER A 12 22.59 12.93 -45.22
CA SER A 12 22.73 11.56 -44.75
C SER A 12 22.98 11.51 -43.24
N ALA A 13 22.13 10.77 -42.54
CA ALA A 13 22.43 9.94 -41.36
C ALA A 13 23.43 10.48 -40.31
N PHE A 14 22.90 10.89 -39.15
CA PHE A 14 23.59 10.89 -37.85
C PHE A 14 23.91 9.45 -37.40
N GLY A 15 24.78 8.79 -38.16
CA GLY A 15 25.37 7.49 -37.86
C GLY A 15 26.88 7.60 -37.97
N ALA A 16 27.48 8.51 -37.17
CA ALA A 16 28.92 8.54 -37.02
C ALA A 16 29.36 7.22 -36.36
N ARG A 17 29.94 6.32 -37.15
CA ARG A 17 30.81 5.25 -36.66
C ARG A 17 31.93 5.92 -35.88
N ALA A 18 31.86 5.86 -34.54
CA ALA A 18 32.96 6.26 -33.69
C ALA A 18 34.18 5.39 -34.04
N ARG A 19 35.23 6.03 -34.58
CA ARG A 19 36.57 5.44 -34.67
C ARG A 19 37.04 5.06 -33.25
N PRO A 20 37.78 3.95 -33.07
CA PRO A 20 38.35 3.59 -31.77
C PRO A 20 39.58 4.47 -31.50
N GLU A 21 39.35 5.73 -31.15
CA GLU A 21 40.40 6.63 -30.64
C GLU A 21 40.56 6.47 -29.13
N GLY A 22 41.75 6.00 -28.72
CA GLY A 22 42.43 6.40 -27.49
C GLY A 22 41.91 5.86 -26.16
N LEU A 23 42.64 4.92 -25.56
CA LEU A 23 42.55 4.54 -24.16
C LEU A 23 42.65 5.75 -23.18
N SER A 24 43.25 6.88 -23.59
CA SER A 24 43.45 8.09 -22.79
C SER A 24 42.18 8.90 -22.52
N LYS A 25 41.26 9.02 -23.50
CA LYS A 25 39.99 9.77 -23.34
C LYS A 25 39.09 9.16 -22.27
N GLY A 26 39.20 7.85 -22.02
CA GLY A 26 38.44 7.15 -20.99
C GLY A 26 38.86 7.51 -19.56
N TRP A 27 40.16 7.67 -19.29
CA TRP A 27 40.65 7.98 -17.93
C TRP A 27 40.32 9.42 -17.52
N VAL A 28 40.54 10.37 -18.44
CA VAL A 28 40.22 11.78 -18.22
C VAL A 28 38.72 11.96 -17.95
N SER A 29 37.85 11.29 -18.72
CA SER A 29 36.40 11.38 -18.52
C SER A 29 35.96 10.88 -17.15
N PHE A 30 36.53 9.77 -16.68
CA PHE A 30 36.22 9.24 -15.34
C PHE A 30 36.79 10.13 -14.24
N GLY A 31 38.00 10.67 -14.42
CA GLY A 31 38.58 11.58 -13.44
C GLY A 31 37.78 12.88 -13.31
N LEU A 32 37.39 13.49 -14.44
CA LEU A 32 36.50 14.66 -14.45
C LEU A 32 35.13 14.35 -13.87
N ALA A 33 34.54 13.19 -14.19
CA ALA A 33 33.27 12.76 -13.59
C ALA A 33 33.38 12.57 -12.07
N GLY A 34 34.50 12.01 -11.60
CA GLY A 34 34.83 11.89 -10.19
C GLY A 34 34.92 13.26 -9.51
N LEU A 35 35.78 14.16 -10.01
CA LEU A 35 35.91 15.53 -9.51
C LEU A 35 34.56 16.24 -9.44
N ALA A 36 33.78 16.20 -10.53
CA ALA A 36 32.46 16.83 -10.60
C ALA A 36 31.48 16.22 -9.59
N THR A 37 31.51 14.90 -9.39
CA THR A 37 30.68 14.23 -8.38
C THR A 37 31.07 14.65 -6.97
N GLY A 38 32.37 14.76 -6.68
CA GLY A 38 32.87 15.22 -5.38
C GLY A 38 32.51 16.67 -5.07
N LEU A 39 32.68 17.57 -6.05
CA LEU A 39 32.25 18.97 -5.93
C LEU A 39 30.74 19.10 -5.76
N ALA A 40 29.96 18.35 -6.54
CA ALA A 40 28.50 18.35 -6.42
C ALA A 40 28.06 17.86 -5.03
N ALA A 41 28.66 16.78 -4.53
CA ALA A 41 28.39 16.25 -3.19
C ALA A 41 28.76 17.25 -2.08
N ALA A 42 29.81 18.05 -2.27
CA ALA A 42 30.21 19.10 -1.33
C ALA A 42 29.20 20.25 -1.28
N CYS A 43 28.61 20.63 -2.42
CA CYS A 43 27.51 21.62 -2.45
C CYS A 43 26.22 21.06 -1.87
N LYS A 44 25.90 19.79 -2.17
CA LYS A 44 24.67 19.13 -1.74
C LYS A 44 24.87 17.62 -1.63
N ILE A 45 24.74 17.07 -0.42
CA ILE A 45 25.13 15.67 -0.15
C ILE A 45 24.33 14.64 -0.96
N ASP A 46 23.07 14.93 -1.33
CA ASP A 46 22.23 14.07 -2.17
C ASP A 46 22.74 13.98 -3.62
N ALA A 47 23.53 14.96 -4.09
CA ALA A 47 24.19 14.91 -5.38
C ALA A 47 25.27 13.81 -5.47
N ALA A 48 25.70 13.24 -4.33
CA ALA A 48 26.54 12.04 -4.31
C ALA A 48 25.90 10.86 -5.07
N LEU A 49 24.57 10.84 -5.22
CA LEU A 49 23.87 9.87 -6.06
C LEU A 49 24.31 9.91 -7.53
N ALA A 50 24.90 11.02 -8.00
CA ALA A 50 25.48 11.12 -9.35
C ALA A 50 26.60 10.09 -9.60
N SER A 51 27.25 9.58 -8.55
CA SER A 51 28.20 8.46 -8.64
C SER A 51 27.58 7.21 -9.30
N LEU A 52 26.27 6.98 -9.13
CA LEU A 52 25.54 5.90 -9.78
C LEU A 52 25.53 6.07 -11.30
N LEU A 53 25.49 7.30 -11.80
CA LEU A 53 25.58 7.58 -13.24
C LEU A 53 26.97 7.30 -13.77
N VAL A 54 28.02 7.61 -13.01
CA VAL A 54 29.40 7.27 -13.37
C VAL A 54 29.55 5.76 -13.45
N ALA A 55 29.04 5.01 -12.47
CA ALA A 55 29.03 3.55 -12.48
C ALA A 55 28.22 2.96 -13.66
N LEU A 56 27.03 3.51 -13.94
CA LEU A 56 26.17 3.05 -15.03
C LEU A 56 26.81 3.34 -16.41
N ALA A 57 27.39 4.53 -16.58
CA ALA A 57 28.14 4.90 -17.78
C ALA A 57 29.39 4.03 -17.96
N ALA A 58 30.01 3.60 -16.87
CA ALA A 58 31.18 2.72 -16.92
C ALA A 58 30.86 1.32 -17.47
N VAL A 59 29.64 0.84 -17.21
CA VAL A 59 29.13 -0.46 -17.67
C VAL A 59 28.48 -0.36 -19.06
N TYR A 60 28.21 0.84 -19.58
CA TYR A 60 27.44 1.06 -20.79
C TYR A 60 28.18 1.86 -21.89
N PRO A 61 28.38 1.33 -23.12
CA PRO A 61 27.95 0.02 -23.64
C PRO A 61 28.91 -1.12 -23.24
N PRO A 62 28.45 -2.39 -23.23
CA PRO A 62 29.33 -3.53 -23.02
C PRO A 62 30.28 -3.67 -24.20
N THR A 63 31.44 -3.04 -24.15
CA THR A 63 32.52 -3.29 -25.11
C THR A 63 33.08 -4.69 -24.85
N PRO A 64 33.13 -5.61 -25.83
CA PRO A 64 33.49 -7.02 -25.61
C PRO A 64 34.94 -7.29 -25.16
N ARG A 65 35.76 -6.25 -24.96
CA ARG A 65 37.22 -6.35 -24.80
C ARG A 65 37.81 -5.66 -23.58
N ARG A 66 37.01 -5.14 -22.65
CA ARG A 66 37.54 -4.49 -21.45
C ARG A 66 37.51 -5.46 -20.27
N GLY A 67 38.70 -5.88 -19.81
CA GLY A 67 38.83 -6.67 -18.59
C GLY A 67 38.28 -5.93 -17.38
N ILE A 68 37.65 -6.66 -16.46
CA ILE A 68 37.03 -6.13 -15.23
C ILE A 68 38.02 -5.26 -14.44
N GLY A 69 39.31 -5.62 -14.40
CA GLY A 69 40.35 -4.85 -13.72
C GLY A 69 40.51 -3.41 -14.24
N GLY A 70 40.44 -3.19 -15.56
CA GLY A 70 40.56 -1.84 -16.14
C GLY A 70 39.33 -0.97 -15.89
N LEU A 71 38.16 -1.58 -15.73
CA LEU A 71 36.94 -0.89 -15.32
C LEU A 71 37.01 -0.48 -13.84
N LEU A 72 37.42 -1.41 -12.96
CA LEU A 72 37.60 -1.16 -11.54
C LEU A 72 38.61 -0.04 -11.32
N LEU A 73 39.75 -0.04 -11.99
CA LEU A 73 40.77 0.98 -11.82
C LEU A 73 40.28 2.39 -12.23
N ARG A 74 39.42 2.50 -13.26
CA ARG A 74 38.79 3.79 -13.66
C ARG A 74 37.74 4.27 -12.66
N LEU A 75 36.93 3.35 -12.13
CA LEU A 75 35.98 3.66 -11.08
C LEU A 75 36.70 4.06 -9.79
N SER A 76 37.81 3.40 -9.46
CA SER A 76 38.68 3.78 -8.34
C SER A 76 39.29 5.17 -8.55
N LEU A 77 39.74 5.50 -9.77
CA LEU A 77 40.21 6.87 -10.07
C LEU A 77 39.09 7.91 -9.88
N ALA A 78 37.89 7.63 -10.40
CA ALA A 78 36.74 8.52 -10.23
C ALA A 78 36.37 8.68 -8.74
N GLY A 79 36.35 7.59 -7.97
CA GLY A 79 36.09 7.61 -6.54
C GLY A 79 37.16 8.38 -5.75
N LEU A 80 38.44 8.18 -6.07
CA LEU A 80 39.56 8.90 -5.46
C LEU A 80 39.45 10.40 -5.72
N LEU A 81 39.23 10.80 -6.98
CA LEU A 81 39.12 12.21 -7.34
C LEU A 81 37.84 12.85 -6.79
N ALA A 82 36.74 12.09 -6.67
CA ALA A 82 35.55 12.55 -5.95
C ALA A 82 35.84 12.80 -4.47
N LEU A 83 36.56 11.90 -3.81
CA LEU A 83 36.95 12.06 -2.40
C LEU A 83 37.87 13.27 -2.21
N VAL A 84 38.87 13.46 -3.09
CA VAL A 84 39.77 14.62 -3.05
C VAL A 84 38.98 15.91 -3.26
N ALA A 85 38.13 15.99 -4.27
CA ALA A 85 37.30 17.16 -4.53
C ALA A 85 36.36 17.47 -3.34
N PHE A 86 35.72 16.46 -2.77
CA PHE A 86 34.86 16.61 -1.60
C PHE A 86 35.66 17.07 -0.37
N ARG A 87 36.87 16.53 -0.15
CA ARG A 87 37.74 16.92 0.96
C ARG A 87 38.19 18.37 0.89
N VAL A 88 38.47 18.87 -0.32
CA VAL A 88 38.84 20.27 -0.55
C VAL A 88 37.64 21.19 -0.37
N ALA A 89 36.51 20.84 -0.99
CA ALA A 89 35.34 21.71 -1.02
C ALA A 89 34.48 21.65 0.25
N GLN A 90 34.57 20.57 1.04
CA GLN A 90 33.85 20.41 2.31
C GLN A 90 34.77 19.93 3.44
N PRO A 91 35.68 20.78 3.94
CA PRO A 91 36.65 20.40 4.97
C PRO A 91 36.01 20.08 6.32
N TYR A 92 34.85 20.67 6.64
CA TYR A 92 34.13 20.48 7.91
C TYR A 92 33.55 19.07 8.11
N ALA A 93 33.51 18.26 7.05
CA ALA A 93 33.09 16.86 7.14
C ALA A 93 34.14 15.97 7.85
N PHE A 94 35.32 16.51 8.14
CA PHE A 94 36.47 15.77 8.67
C PHE A 94 37.05 16.42 9.94
N GLU A 95 37.71 15.63 10.79
CA GLU A 95 38.40 16.09 12.00
C GLU A 95 39.77 16.69 11.70
N GLY A 96 40.11 17.74 12.47
CA GLY A 96 41.45 18.28 12.60
C GLY A 96 41.84 19.35 11.57
N PRO A 97 42.81 20.23 11.91
CA PRO A 97 43.39 21.14 10.94
C PRO A 97 44.32 20.38 9.98
N GLY A 98 44.09 20.50 8.67
CA GLY A 98 44.99 19.97 7.62
C GLY A 98 44.38 18.91 6.71
N PHE A 99 44.87 18.84 5.46
CA PHE A 99 44.29 18.02 4.37
C PHE A 99 44.30 16.50 4.63
N PHE A 100 45.30 15.99 5.36
CA PHE A 100 45.47 14.55 5.60
C PHE A 100 44.63 14.01 6.77
N GLY A 101 43.96 14.88 7.52
CA GLY A 101 42.90 14.48 8.45
C GLY A 101 41.68 14.00 7.67
N VAL A 102 41.54 12.68 7.50
CA VAL A 102 40.43 12.01 6.80
C VAL A 102 39.44 11.35 7.75
N ARG A 103 39.61 11.53 9.07
CA ARG A 103 38.66 11.03 10.06
C ARG A 103 37.33 11.80 9.92
N PRO A 104 36.19 11.11 9.80
CA PRO A 104 34.87 11.73 9.84
C PRO A 104 34.64 12.62 11.07
N SER A 105 34.17 13.85 10.90
CA SER A 105 33.81 14.74 12.03
C SER A 105 32.56 14.22 12.76
N PRO A 106 32.62 13.93 14.07
CA PRO A 106 31.44 13.51 14.84
C PRO A 106 30.31 14.55 14.79
N GLU A 107 30.64 15.84 14.78
CA GLU A 107 29.66 16.92 14.67
C GLU A 107 28.95 16.89 13.32
N TRP A 108 29.69 16.71 12.22
CA TRP A 108 29.10 16.60 10.88
C TRP A 108 28.14 15.41 10.79
N PHE A 109 28.55 14.25 11.30
CA PHE A 109 27.69 13.06 11.30
C PHE A 109 26.50 13.20 12.26
N GLY A 110 26.65 13.90 13.38
CA GLY A 110 25.56 14.29 14.27
C GLY A 110 24.54 15.21 13.60
N ARG A 111 24.99 16.18 12.80
CA ARG A 111 24.09 17.02 11.99
C ARG A 111 23.39 16.20 10.91
N LEU A 112 24.09 15.27 10.25
CA LEU A 112 23.47 14.38 9.27
C LEU A 112 22.43 13.43 9.89
N SER A 113 22.65 12.96 11.12
CA SER A 113 21.65 12.15 11.84
C SER A 113 20.44 12.98 12.26
N GLN A 114 20.65 14.22 12.71
CA GLN A 114 19.57 15.17 12.97
C GLN A 114 18.75 15.44 11.71
N ILE A 115 19.38 15.85 10.61
CA ILE A 115 18.70 16.09 9.32
C ILE A 115 17.92 14.84 8.88
N ARG A 116 18.49 13.64 9.07
CA ARG A 116 17.78 12.40 8.76
C ARG A 116 16.51 12.22 9.59
N ALA A 117 16.54 12.55 10.89
CA ALA A 117 15.37 12.48 11.77
C ALA A 117 14.30 13.52 11.40
N GLU A 118 14.72 14.74 11.03
CA GLU A 118 13.80 15.78 10.55
C GLU A 118 13.15 15.39 9.20
N GLN A 119 13.90 14.69 8.35
CA GLN A 119 13.45 14.20 7.03
C GLN A 119 12.66 12.89 7.12
N SER A 120 12.62 12.21 8.27
CA SER A 120 11.91 10.93 8.42
C SER A 120 10.43 11.12 8.76
N GLY A 121 10.04 12.27 9.34
CA GLY A 121 8.71 12.50 9.92
C GLY A 121 8.55 11.95 11.33
N GLU A 122 9.61 11.38 11.91
CA GLU A 122 9.63 10.92 13.31
C GLU A 122 9.92 12.07 14.30
N ALA A 123 10.59 13.13 13.82
CA ALA A 123 10.71 14.39 14.54
C ALA A 123 9.40 15.16 14.40
N ASP A 124 8.82 15.54 15.54
CA ASP A 124 7.59 16.32 15.58
C ASP A 124 7.95 17.81 15.49
N LEU A 125 7.96 18.33 14.27
CA LEU A 125 8.28 19.72 13.95
C LEU A 125 7.06 20.37 13.29
N PRO A 126 6.64 21.58 13.70
CA PRO A 126 5.45 22.25 13.16
C PRO A 126 5.45 22.35 11.62
N TRP A 127 6.56 22.77 11.02
CA TRP A 127 6.70 22.84 9.54
C TRP A 127 6.71 21.47 8.85
N GLY A 128 6.90 20.38 9.60
CA GLY A 128 6.82 19.00 9.10
C GLY A 128 5.38 18.48 8.98
N GLN A 129 4.42 19.11 9.68
CA GLN A 129 3.02 18.67 9.75
C GLN A 129 2.30 18.79 8.39
N GLN A 130 2.69 19.74 7.54
CA GLN A 130 2.12 19.94 6.19
C GLN A 130 2.18 18.70 5.28
N TRP A 131 3.12 17.78 5.57
CA TRP A 131 3.32 16.55 4.80
C TRP A 131 2.39 15.41 5.20
N THR A 132 1.63 15.60 6.28
CA THR A 132 0.67 14.63 6.79
C THR A 132 -0.41 14.33 5.76
N ASN A 133 -0.70 13.04 5.58
CA ASN A 133 -1.73 12.56 4.66
C ASN A 133 -1.54 13.03 3.20
N ARG A 134 -0.28 13.20 2.75
CA ARG A 134 0.06 13.50 1.35
C ARG A 134 0.48 12.24 0.60
N SER A 135 -0.19 11.98 -0.53
CA SER A 135 0.08 10.79 -1.33
C SER A 135 1.53 10.75 -1.84
N PRO A 136 2.29 9.67 -1.57
CA PRO A 136 3.62 9.50 -2.15
C PRO A 136 3.53 9.45 -3.68
N ILE A 137 4.56 9.91 -4.38
CA ILE A 137 4.64 9.99 -5.85
C ILE A 137 3.68 11.02 -6.47
N LEU A 138 2.38 10.91 -6.23
CA LEU A 138 1.36 11.76 -6.86
C LEU A 138 1.47 13.22 -6.43
N PHE A 139 1.60 13.49 -5.13
CA PHE A 139 1.69 14.87 -4.63
C PHE A 139 2.94 15.60 -5.15
N PRO A 140 4.17 15.03 -5.09
CA PRO A 140 5.36 15.63 -5.70
C PRO A 140 5.24 15.78 -7.22
N TRP A 141 4.60 14.82 -7.89
CA TRP A 141 4.37 14.88 -9.34
C TRP A 141 3.48 16.06 -9.74
N ILE A 142 2.35 16.25 -9.03
CA ILE A 142 1.43 17.38 -9.24
C ILE A 142 2.18 18.69 -9.03
N ASN A 143 2.90 18.83 -7.91
CA ASN A 143 3.67 20.04 -7.62
C ASN A 143 4.69 20.36 -8.70
N MET A 144 5.43 19.36 -9.18
CA MET A 144 6.41 19.56 -10.23
C MET A 144 5.79 19.91 -11.59
N VAL A 145 4.67 19.29 -11.95
CA VAL A 145 4.02 19.46 -13.27
C VAL A 145 3.17 20.72 -13.33
N VAL A 146 2.38 21.00 -12.29
CA VAL A 146 1.45 22.13 -12.25
C VAL A 146 2.20 23.41 -11.91
N TRP A 147 2.93 23.42 -10.79
CA TRP A 147 3.53 24.65 -10.25
C TRP A 147 4.98 24.85 -10.69
N GLY A 148 5.80 23.78 -10.62
CA GLY A 148 7.22 23.87 -10.91
C GLY A 148 7.56 24.19 -12.37
N MET A 149 6.98 23.46 -13.33
CA MET A 149 7.24 23.64 -14.77
C MET A 149 6.10 24.35 -15.51
N GLY A 150 4.91 24.41 -14.91
CA GLY A 150 3.67 24.72 -15.63
C GLY A 150 3.18 23.52 -16.46
N LEU A 151 1.85 23.39 -16.59
CA LEU A 151 1.20 22.26 -17.28
C LEU A 151 1.82 21.91 -18.66
N PRO A 152 2.09 22.87 -19.57
CA PRO A 152 2.58 22.56 -20.90
C PRO A 152 3.95 21.87 -20.89
N LEU A 153 4.92 22.42 -20.15
CA LEU A 153 6.27 21.87 -20.05
C LEU A 153 6.29 20.62 -19.17
N GLY A 154 5.57 20.62 -18.05
CA GLY A 154 5.49 19.49 -17.14
C GLY A 154 4.93 18.22 -17.80
N LEU A 155 3.85 18.35 -18.57
CA LEU A 155 3.28 17.23 -19.33
C LEU A 155 4.22 16.77 -20.46
N ALA A 156 4.87 17.71 -21.17
CA ALA A 156 5.82 17.38 -22.22
C ALA A 156 7.08 16.65 -21.68
N ALA A 157 7.55 17.04 -20.50
CA ALA A 157 8.64 16.39 -19.77
C ALA A 157 8.35 14.92 -19.48
N TRP A 158 7.21 14.62 -18.85
CA TRP A 158 6.83 13.25 -18.53
C TRP A 158 6.47 12.42 -19.76
N ALA A 159 5.86 13.03 -20.78
CA ALA A 159 5.66 12.38 -22.08
C ALA A 159 7.02 12.03 -22.74
N GLY A 160 7.99 12.93 -22.67
CA GLY A 160 9.36 12.70 -23.14
C GLY A 160 10.04 11.54 -22.41
N TRP A 161 9.91 11.48 -21.08
CA TRP A 161 10.37 10.36 -20.27
C TRP A 161 9.70 9.03 -20.66
N ALA A 162 8.39 9.02 -20.88
CA ALA A 162 7.66 7.83 -21.30
C ALA A 162 8.09 7.34 -22.69
N VAL A 163 8.28 8.26 -23.64
CA VAL A 163 8.80 7.94 -24.99
C VAL A 163 10.20 7.35 -24.90
N ALA A 164 11.10 7.95 -24.11
CA ALA A 164 12.44 7.42 -23.87
C ALA A 164 12.40 6.01 -23.26
N GLY A 165 11.50 5.75 -22.31
CA GLY A 165 11.28 4.41 -21.73
C GLY A 165 10.80 3.38 -22.76
N LEU A 166 9.82 3.73 -23.60
CA LEU A 166 9.34 2.86 -24.69
C LEU A 166 10.44 2.54 -25.70
N GLU A 167 11.32 3.49 -25.98
CA GLU A 167 12.47 3.29 -26.85
C GLU A 167 13.53 2.39 -26.23
N LEU A 168 13.77 2.51 -24.92
CA LEU A 168 14.63 1.61 -24.17
C LEU A 168 14.11 0.17 -24.22
N LEU A 169 12.81 -0.03 -24.06
CA LEU A 169 12.15 -1.33 -24.20
C LEU A 169 12.29 -1.91 -25.62
N ARG A 170 12.31 -1.04 -26.65
CA ARG A 170 12.58 -1.40 -28.05
C ARG A 170 14.07 -1.56 -28.37
N GLY A 171 14.95 -1.43 -27.39
CA GLY A 171 16.39 -1.69 -27.52
C GLY A 171 17.25 -0.46 -27.81
N LYS A 172 16.66 0.75 -27.91
CA LYS A 172 17.42 2.00 -28.05
C LYS A 172 17.96 2.46 -26.71
N ARG A 173 19.19 2.07 -26.41
CA ARG A 173 19.82 2.27 -25.10
C ARG A 173 20.42 3.67 -24.88
N VAL A 174 20.33 4.58 -25.85
CA VAL A 174 20.88 5.95 -25.74
C VAL A 174 20.28 6.75 -24.57
N HIS A 175 19.02 6.48 -24.21
CA HIS A 175 18.33 7.18 -23.12
C HIS A 175 18.59 6.59 -21.73
N LEU A 176 19.35 5.49 -21.64
CA LEU A 176 19.41 4.68 -20.43
C LEU A 176 19.85 5.48 -19.20
N ILE A 177 20.91 6.28 -19.33
CA ILE A 177 21.48 7.04 -18.21
C ILE A 177 20.49 8.09 -17.71
N LEU A 178 19.95 8.91 -18.60
CA LEU A 178 19.00 9.98 -18.24
C LEU A 178 17.69 9.41 -17.69
N TRP A 179 17.18 8.35 -18.31
CA TRP A 179 15.94 7.71 -17.88
C TRP A 179 16.09 7.05 -16.51
N VAL A 180 17.22 6.37 -16.25
CA VAL A 180 17.52 5.77 -14.95
C VAL A 180 17.71 6.85 -13.88
N TRP A 181 18.42 7.94 -14.17
CA TRP A 181 18.56 9.07 -13.23
C TRP A 181 17.20 9.61 -12.80
N VAL A 182 16.36 10.00 -13.78
CA VAL A 182 15.04 10.56 -13.50
C VAL A 182 14.21 9.57 -12.69
N SER A 183 14.16 8.31 -13.11
CA SER A 183 13.34 7.31 -12.43
C SER A 183 13.80 7.05 -11.00
N LEU A 184 15.11 6.87 -10.78
CA LEU A 184 15.64 6.57 -9.44
C LEU A 184 15.54 7.76 -8.50
N VAL A 185 15.96 8.94 -8.94
CA VAL A 185 15.97 10.14 -8.09
C VAL A 185 14.54 10.61 -7.81
N PHE A 186 13.64 10.59 -8.81
CA PHE A 186 12.23 10.92 -8.59
C PHE A 186 11.58 9.93 -7.63
N LEU A 187 11.74 8.61 -7.83
CA LEU A 187 11.14 7.62 -6.93
C LEU A 187 11.73 7.73 -5.52
N TYR A 188 13.04 7.95 -5.40
CA TYR A 188 13.69 8.16 -4.10
C TYR A 188 13.11 9.38 -3.37
N GLN A 189 13.03 10.53 -4.02
CA GLN A 189 12.56 11.75 -3.37
C GLN A 189 11.05 11.74 -3.13
N ALA A 190 10.26 11.29 -4.12
CA ALA A 190 8.81 11.34 -4.06
C ALA A 190 8.19 10.34 -3.07
N THR A 191 8.98 9.42 -2.52
CA THR A 191 8.58 8.47 -1.47
C THR A 191 9.08 8.86 -0.08
N ARG A 192 9.85 9.94 0.07
CA ARG A 192 10.28 10.45 1.38
C ARG A 192 9.14 11.21 2.07
N TRP A 193 9.28 11.37 3.39
CA TRP A 193 8.33 12.09 4.22
C TRP A 193 8.22 13.54 3.76
N VAL A 194 9.34 14.27 3.74
CA VAL A 194 9.43 15.63 3.22
C VAL A 194 9.35 15.59 1.69
N LYS A 195 8.34 16.28 1.15
CA LYS A 195 7.98 16.24 -0.27
C LYS A 195 8.18 17.59 -0.97
N ALA A 196 9.17 18.36 -0.50
CA ALA A 196 9.41 19.69 -1.00
C ALA A 196 9.89 19.69 -2.46
N MET A 197 9.28 20.53 -3.31
CA MET A 197 9.52 20.61 -4.75
C MET A 197 10.98 20.98 -5.04
N ARG A 198 11.60 21.82 -4.19
CA ARG A 198 13.01 22.20 -4.29
C ARG A 198 13.99 21.01 -4.27
N TYR A 199 13.61 19.87 -3.71
CA TYR A 199 14.47 18.68 -3.72
C TYR A 199 14.53 18.05 -5.11
N SER A 200 13.49 18.22 -5.92
CA SER A 200 13.42 17.71 -7.29
C SER A 200 14.14 18.57 -8.31
N LEU A 201 14.79 19.68 -7.92
CA LEU A 201 15.46 20.62 -8.82
C LEU A 201 16.47 19.95 -9.78
N SER A 202 17.17 18.89 -9.33
CA SER A 202 18.13 18.14 -10.17
C SER A 202 17.49 17.32 -11.29
N LEU A 203 16.16 17.16 -11.28
CA LEU A 203 15.40 16.43 -12.30
C LEU A 203 14.98 17.33 -13.47
N TYR A 204 14.73 18.62 -13.21
CA TYR A 204 14.12 19.55 -14.17
C TYR A 204 14.93 19.64 -15.48
N PRO A 205 16.26 19.88 -15.47
CA PRO A 205 17.02 19.99 -16.71
C PRO A 205 16.95 18.72 -17.57
N ILE A 206 16.97 17.54 -16.94
CA ILE A 206 16.96 16.26 -17.64
C ILE A 206 15.58 15.96 -18.21
N LEU A 207 14.52 16.25 -17.45
CA LEU A 207 13.14 16.16 -17.91
C LEU A 207 12.88 17.08 -19.10
N ILE A 208 13.39 18.31 -19.08
CA ILE A 208 13.31 19.27 -20.19
C ILE A 208 14.07 18.75 -21.43
N ILE A 209 15.26 18.15 -21.25
CA ILE A 209 16.00 17.50 -22.36
C ILE A 209 15.17 16.39 -23.00
N LEU A 210 14.48 15.56 -22.19
CA LEU A 210 13.61 14.49 -22.69
C LEU A 210 12.37 15.04 -23.40
N ALA A 211 11.79 16.14 -22.91
CA ALA A 211 10.71 16.87 -23.58
C ALA A 211 11.16 17.36 -24.97
N ALA A 212 12.30 18.07 -25.01
CA ALA A 212 12.89 18.60 -26.22
C ALA A 212 13.19 17.48 -27.24
N TYR A 213 13.74 16.36 -26.78
CA TYR A 213 13.97 15.17 -27.60
C TYR A 213 12.68 14.67 -28.27
N MET A 214 11.60 14.51 -27.51
CA MET A 214 10.31 14.08 -28.05
C MET A 214 9.74 15.07 -29.06
N LEU A 215 9.75 16.36 -28.74
CA LEU A 215 9.21 17.42 -29.59
C LEU A 215 9.99 17.54 -30.91
N VAL A 216 11.32 17.62 -30.86
CA VAL A 216 12.18 17.68 -32.05
C VAL A 216 11.98 16.46 -32.94
N ARG A 217 11.81 15.28 -32.34
CA ARG A 217 11.53 14.05 -33.08
C ARG A 217 10.19 14.13 -33.84
N LEU A 218 9.14 14.67 -33.22
CA LEU A 218 7.84 14.85 -33.89
C LEU A 218 7.95 15.88 -35.03
N CYS A 219 8.64 17.00 -34.81
CA CYS A 219 8.90 18.02 -35.83
C CYS A 219 9.69 17.48 -37.03
N ARG A 220 10.53 16.47 -36.82
CA ARG A 220 11.34 15.80 -37.87
C ARG A 220 10.69 14.54 -38.44
N ALA A 221 9.43 14.24 -38.12
CA ALA A 221 8.75 13.06 -38.64
C ALA A 221 8.50 13.19 -40.16
N SER A 222 8.68 12.08 -40.90
CA SER A 222 8.44 12.04 -42.36
C SER A 222 6.97 12.22 -42.73
N SER A 223 6.05 11.79 -41.87
CA SER A 223 4.61 12.00 -42.03
C SER A 223 4.26 13.47 -41.85
N ARG A 224 3.63 14.08 -42.86
CA ARG A 224 3.16 15.48 -42.83
C ARG A 224 2.27 15.77 -41.62
N TRP A 225 1.37 14.84 -41.27
CA TRP A 225 0.49 14.97 -40.11
C TRP A 225 1.28 14.99 -38.79
N ARG A 226 2.20 14.04 -38.59
CA ARG A 226 3.04 13.99 -37.37
C ARG A 226 3.94 15.20 -37.24
N ARG A 227 4.46 15.73 -38.36
CA ARG A 227 5.26 16.96 -38.38
C ARG A 227 4.44 18.17 -37.98
N ARG A 228 3.23 18.37 -38.53
CA ARG A 228 2.33 19.45 -38.13
C ARG A 228 1.93 19.35 -36.65
N MET A 229 1.63 18.14 -36.19
CA MET A 229 1.36 17.86 -34.78
C MET A 229 2.57 18.20 -33.90
N GLY A 230 3.79 17.83 -34.32
CA GLY A 230 5.02 18.18 -33.62
C GLY A 230 5.22 19.68 -33.50
N LEU A 231 5.07 20.42 -34.61
CA LEU A 231 5.19 21.88 -34.61
C LEU A 231 4.13 22.55 -33.73
N GLY A 232 2.87 22.10 -33.82
CA GLY A 232 1.79 22.58 -32.98
C GLY A 232 2.04 22.32 -31.49
N LEU A 233 2.44 21.09 -31.13
CA LEU A 233 2.81 20.74 -29.75
C LEU A 233 4.00 21.56 -29.25
N THR A 234 5.04 21.76 -30.08
CA THR A 234 6.17 22.61 -29.70
C THR A 234 5.73 24.06 -29.46
N ALA A 235 4.87 24.62 -30.32
CA ALA A 235 4.33 25.96 -30.13
C ALA A 235 3.53 26.06 -28.83
N VAL A 236 2.63 25.10 -28.56
CA VAL A 236 1.85 25.03 -27.32
C VAL A 236 2.76 24.95 -26.09
N VAL A 237 3.80 24.10 -26.12
CA VAL A 237 4.74 23.97 -25.01
C VAL A 237 5.52 25.27 -24.80
N VAL A 238 6.12 25.84 -25.84
CA VAL A 238 6.94 27.06 -25.72
C VAL A 238 6.11 28.26 -25.30
N VAL A 239 5.01 28.54 -26.00
CA VAL A 239 4.11 29.66 -25.68
C VAL A 239 3.49 29.45 -24.31
N GLY A 240 2.99 28.26 -24.01
CA GLY A 240 2.40 27.95 -22.71
C GLY A 240 3.39 28.06 -21.55
N THR A 241 4.66 27.69 -21.76
CA THR A 241 5.72 27.89 -20.75
C THR A 241 6.03 29.37 -20.55
N ALA A 242 6.09 30.15 -21.63
CA ALA A 242 6.30 31.59 -21.55
C ALA A 242 5.14 32.28 -20.81
N LEU A 243 3.89 31.90 -21.11
CA LEU A 243 2.70 32.40 -20.42
C LEU A 243 2.72 32.02 -18.93
N TRP A 244 3.11 30.79 -18.58
CA TRP A 244 3.26 30.37 -17.18
C TRP A 244 4.34 31.16 -16.46
N ALA A 245 5.50 31.36 -17.09
CA ALA A 245 6.59 32.16 -16.54
C ALA A 245 6.17 33.61 -16.33
N SER A 246 5.44 34.21 -17.27
CA SER A 246 4.86 35.55 -17.12
C SER A 246 3.84 35.59 -15.97
N ALA A 247 3.00 34.56 -15.84
CA ALA A 247 2.03 34.47 -14.76
C ALA A 247 2.70 34.41 -13.39
N PHE A 248 3.73 33.58 -13.23
CA PHE A 248 4.51 33.50 -12.00
C PHE A 248 5.26 34.81 -11.72
N PHE A 249 5.90 35.41 -12.73
CA PHE A 249 6.63 36.66 -12.55
C PHE A 249 5.73 37.84 -12.14
N SER A 250 4.44 37.80 -12.48
CA SER A 250 3.47 38.83 -12.07
C SER A 250 3.36 39.00 -10.55
N ILE A 251 3.74 37.98 -9.76
CA ILE A 251 3.79 38.03 -8.30
C ILE A 251 4.68 39.19 -7.83
N TYR A 252 5.85 39.33 -8.44
CA TYR A 252 6.87 40.31 -8.08
C TYR A 252 6.60 41.72 -8.61
N LEU A 253 5.58 41.89 -9.45
CA LEU A 253 5.13 43.22 -9.90
C LEU A 253 4.27 43.93 -8.86
N ARG A 254 3.84 43.20 -7.82
CA ARG A 254 3.04 43.71 -6.71
C ARG A 254 3.90 43.79 -5.45
N THR A 255 3.58 44.70 -4.55
CA THR A 255 4.23 44.74 -3.23
C THR A 255 3.97 43.43 -2.50
N HIS A 256 5.00 42.90 -1.84
CA HIS A 256 4.90 41.69 -1.02
C HIS A 256 3.73 41.84 -0.04
N THR A 257 2.88 40.83 0.03
CA THR A 257 1.58 40.88 0.76
C THR A 257 1.74 41.27 2.23
N ARG A 258 2.72 40.72 2.96
CA ARG A 258 3.01 41.14 4.35
C ARG A 258 3.39 42.63 4.49
N LEU A 259 4.11 43.19 3.52
CA LEU A 259 4.45 44.63 3.53
C LEU A 259 3.21 45.48 3.21
N ALA A 260 2.43 45.09 2.21
CA ALA A 260 1.18 45.75 1.85
C ALA A 260 0.18 45.72 3.01
N ALA A 261 0.02 44.57 3.65
CA ALA A 261 -0.84 44.39 4.83
C ALA A 261 -0.35 45.23 6.02
N SER A 262 0.96 45.30 6.27
CA SER A 262 1.51 46.12 7.36
C SER A 262 1.21 47.60 7.16
N ARG A 263 1.38 48.13 5.95
CA ARG A 263 1.02 49.52 5.62
C ARG A 263 -0.46 49.79 5.78
N TRP A 264 -1.30 48.85 5.31
CA TRP A 264 -2.73 48.95 5.50
C TRP A 264 -3.13 48.93 6.99
N ILE A 265 -2.48 48.09 7.80
CA ILE A 265 -2.70 48.04 9.26
C ILE A 265 -2.39 49.40 9.89
N TYR A 266 -1.25 50.01 9.58
CA TYR A 266 -0.90 51.34 10.12
C TYR A 266 -1.90 52.44 9.73
N GLU A 267 -2.55 52.32 8.58
CA GLU A 267 -3.54 53.29 8.10
C GLU A 267 -4.95 53.06 8.68
N HIS A 268 -5.31 51.82 9.04
CA HIS A 268 -6.71 51.44 9.33
C HIS A 268 -6.94 50.88 10.73
N VAL A 269 -5.91 50.34 11.41
CA VAL A 269 -6.03 49.75 12.74
C VAL A 269 -5.63 50.80 13.80
N PRO A 270 -6.55 51.20 14.69
CA PRO A 270 -6.27 52.24 15.69
C PRO A 270 -5.10 51.87 16.62
N GLU A 271 -4.22 52.84 16.90
CA GLU A 271 -3.21 52.68 17.95
C GLU A 271 -3.87 52.39 19.31
N GLY A 272 -3.21 51.58 20.13
CA GLY A 272 -3.73 51.05 21.39
C GLY A 272 -4.55 49.77 21.23
N SER A 273 -4.87 49.34 20.01
CA SER A 273 -5.58 48.07 19.78
C SER A 273 -4.72 46.87 20.18
N THR A 274 -5.39 45.82 20.67
CA THR A 274 -4.76 44.52 20.92
C THR A 274 -4.81 43.66 19.67
N VAL A 275 -3.65 43.21 19.19
CA VAL A 275 -3.49 42.46 17.94
C VAL A 275 -2.94 41.06 18.19
N ALA A 276 -3.64 40.04 17.70
CA ALA A 276 -3.24 38.66 17.83
C ALA A 276 -2.52 38.16 16.57
N ASN A 277 -1.39 37.48 16.78
CA ASN A 277 -0.56 36.87 15.76
C ASN A 277 -0.29 35.40 16.09
N GLU A 278 -0.02 34.58 15.07
CA GLU A 278 0.22 33.15 15.26
C GLU A 278 1.68 32.83 15.57
N HIS A 279 1.91 32.03 16.62
CA HIS A 279 3.24 31.46 16.88
C HIS A 279 3.66 30.54 15.73
N PHE A 280 4.96 30.51 15.40
CA PHE A 280 5.55 29.84 14.23
C PHE A 280 5.18 30.41 12.84
N ASP A 281 4.52 31.56 12.77
CA ASP A 281 4.42 32.38 11.55
C ASP A 281 5.06 33.76 11.76
N TRP A 282 4.91 34.65 10.78
CA TRP A 282 5.41 36.02 10.82
C TRP A 282 4.45 36.92 11.59
N GLY A 283 4.92 37.57 12.65
CA GLY A 283 4.17 38.61 13.34
C GLY A 283 3.94 39.84 12.45
N LEU A 284 2.70 40.33 12.44
CA LEU A 284 2.26 41.53 11.76
C LEU A 284 1.74 42.57 12.78
N PRO A 285 1.83 43.87 12.45
CA PRO A 285 2.48 44.43 11.27
C PRO A 285 4.02 44.41 11.39
N LEU A 286 4.73 44.54 10.26
CA LEU A 286 6.20 44.58 10.18
C LEU A 286 6.74 45.99 10.47
N ARG A 287 7.95 46.07 11.04
CA ARG A 287 8.70 47.33 11.22
C ARG A 287 9.11 47.91 9.86
N VAL A 288 8.31 48.83 9.33
CA VAL A 288 8.52 49.47 8.02
C VAL A 288 8.12 50.94 8.06
N ASP A 289 8.68 51.73 7.15
CA ASP A 289 8.33 53.15 6.97
C ASP A 289 8.39 53.96 8.28
N GLY A 290 9.34 53.64 9.16
CA GLY A 290 9.57 54.34 10.45
C GLY A 290 8.66 53.92 11.60
N HIS A 291 7.74 52.98 11.40
CA HIS A 291 6.82 52.50 12.45
C HIS A 291 7.45 51.37 13.27
N ASP A 292 7.28 51.42 14.60
CA ASP A 292 7.61 50.32 15.53
C ASP A 292 6.34 49.82 16.23
N PRO A 293 5.67 48.79 15.68
CA PRO A 293 4.33 48.42 16.10
C PRO A 293 4.26 47.92 17.55
N PHE A 294 5.28 47.19 17.99
CA PHE A 294 5.37 46.67 19.36
C PHE A 294 6.28 47.53 20.25
N GLY A 295 6.63 48.75 19.79
CA GLY A 295 7.31 49.78 20.58
C GLY A 295 6.36 50.69 21.37
N GLY A 296 5.06 50.35 21.42
CA GLY A 296 4.02 51.11 22.13
C GLY A 296 2.75 51.41 21.31
N MET A 297 2.72 51.13 20.00
CA MET A 297 1.55 51.36 19.14
C MET A 297 0.45 50.31 19.33
N TYR A 298 0.82 49.03 19.46
CA TYR A 298 -0.13 47.92 19.62
C TYR A 298 0.29 47.00 20.76
N GLN A 299 -0.69 46.39 21.42
CA GLN A 299 -0.46 45.29 22.36
C GLN A 299 -0.50 43.97 21.60
N GLY A 300 0.58 43.20 21.66
CA GLY A 300 0.71 41.95 20.88
C GLY A 300 0.33 40.72 21.70
N ILE A 301 -0.60 39.90 21.17
CA ILE A 301 -0.87 38.55 21.64
C ILE A 301 -0.23 37.55 20.67
N GLU A 302 0.47 36.56 21.21
CA GLU A 302 1.00 35.44 20.42
C GLU A 302 0.17 34.17 20.67
N MET A 303 -0.64 33.78 19.69
CA MET A 303 -1.50 32.60 19.73
C MET A 303 -0.70 31.33 19.45
N GLN A 304 -0.59 30.46 20.45
CA GLN A 304 0.18 29.22 20.40
C GLN A 304 -0.65 28.08 19.77
N ASN A 305 -1.18 28.29 18.57
CA ASN A 305 -2.14 27.39 17.92
C ASN A 305 -1.57 25.99 17.61
N TYR A 306 -0.25 25.82 17.48
CA TYR A 306 0.38 24.50 17.31
C TYR A 306 0.49 23.66 18.60
N ASN A 307 0.26 24.26 19.78
CA ASN A 307 0.25 23.51 21.05
C ASN A 307 -0.85 22.45 21.04
N GLU A 308 -0.71 21.41 21.85
CA GLU A 308 -1.72 20.35 21.94
C GLU A 308 -3.08 20.90 22.38
N ASP A 309 -4.17 20.36 21.83
CA ASP A 309 -5.52 20.70 22.30
C ASP A 309 -5.76 20.06 23.67
N THR A 310 -5.82 20.90 24.69
CA THR A 310 -6.10 20.53 26.09
C THR A 310 -7.18 21.44 26.66
N PRO A 311 -7.80 21.07 27.79
CA PRO A 311 -8.71 21.98 28.50
C PRO A 311 -8.05 23.33 28.80
N GLU A 312 -6.78 23.34 29.20
CA GLU A 312 -6.03 24.58 29.48
C GLU A 312 -5.83 25.43 28.22
N LYS A 313 -5.51 24.81 27.07
CA LYS A 313 -5.41 25.53 25.79
C LYS A 313 -6.77 26.09 25.37
N ARG A 314 -7.88 25.41 25.67
CA ARG A 314 -9.22 25.92 25.39
C ARG A 314 -9.48 27.23 26.13
N GLU A 315 -9.27 27.24 27.45
CA GLU A 315 -9.42 28.45 28.26
C GLU A 315 -8.48 29.56 27.77
N GLN A 316 -7.26 29.20 27.40
CA GLN A 316 -6.29 30.15 26.85
C GLN A 316 -6.74 30.73 25.51
N LEU A 317 -7.30 29.90 24.62
CA LEU A 317 -7.86 30.34 23.34
C LEU A 317 -9.02 31.30 23.56
N PHE A 318 -9.89 31.03 24.52
CA PHE A 318 -11.01 31.92 24.84
C PHE A 318 -10.50 33.27 25.35
N ALA A 319 -9.53 33.26 26.27
CA ALA A 319 -8.90 34.47 26.77
C ALA A 319 -8.22 35.30 25.66
N TRP A 320 -7.51 34.65 24.71
CA TRP A 320 -6.93 35.35 23.56
C TRP A 320 -8.02 36.00 22.69
N LEU A 321 -9.13 35.31 22.46
CA LEU A 321 -10.24 35.86 21.69
C LEU A 321 -10.93 37.00 22.45
N ASP A 322 -11.04 36.93 23.78
CA ASP A 322 -11.63 37.97 24.61
C ASP A 322 -10.79 39.27 24.56
N GLU A 323 -9.47 39.14 24.57
CA GLU A 323 -8.52 40.26 24.59
C GLU A 323 -8.25 40.85 23.18
N ALA A 324 -8.26 40.03 22.11
CA ALA A 324 -7.87 40.47 20.76
C ALA A 324 -8.91 41.36 20.07
N ASP A 325 -8.55 42.59 19.71
CA ASP A 325 -9.40 43.44 18.83
C ASP A 325 -9.27 43.03 17.36
N TYR A 326 -8.08 42.56 16.98
CA TYR A 326 -7.77 42.08 15.63
C TYR A 326 -7.01 40.76 15.66
N ILE A 327 -7.27 39.90 14.68
CA ILE A 327 -6.52 38.65 14.46
C ILE A 327 -5.87 38.72 13.08
N PHE A 328 -4.54 38.59 13.05
CA PHE A 328 -3.76 38.60 11.81
C PHE A 328 -3.23 37.20 11.51
N LEU A 329 -3.62 36.66 10.35
CA LEU A 329 -3.08 35.41 9.83
C LEU A 329 -2.11 35.75 8.71
N ALA A 330 -0.81 35.60 8.95
CA ALA A 330 0.22 36.09 8.04
C ALA A 330 0.53 35.15 6.85
N SER A 331 0.02 33.92 6.89
CA SER A 331 0.10 32.94 5.79
C SER A 331 -0.89 31.79 6.00
N ASN A 332 -0.90 30.81 5.07
CA ASN A 332 -1.65 29.57 5.21
C ASN A 332 -0.94 28.47 6.01
N ARG A 333 0.20 28.77 6.66
CA ARG A 333 1.02 27.76 7.34
C ARG A 333 0.25 26.97 8.39
N LEU A 334 -0.45 27.64 9.30
CA LEU A 334 -1.12 26.96 10.41
C LEU A 334 -2.47 26.39 9.96
N TYR A 335 -3.36 27.24 9.45
CA TYR A 335 -4.70 26.82 9.07
C TYR A 335 -4.74 25.78 7.95
N ALA A 336 -3.69 25.62 7.11
CA ALA A 336 -3.64 24.55 6.11
C ALA A 336 -2.92 23.26 6.58
N SER A 337 -2.05 23.34 7.59
CA SER A 337 -1.31 22.17 8.08
C SER A 337 -2.01 21.47 9.25
N ILE A 338 -2.59 22.24 10.19
CA ILE A 338 -3.28 21.73 11.38
C ILE A 338 -4.47 20.81 11.03
N PRO A 339 -5.33 21.13 10.04
CA PRO A 339 -6.44 20.24 9.65
C PRO A 339 -6.03 18.88 9.10
N ARG A 340 -4.74 18.67 8.82
CA ARG A 340 -4.20 17.37 8.41
C ARG A 340 -4.02 16.41 9.59
N LEU A 341 -4.19 16.90 10.81
CA LEU A 341 -4.04 16.17 12.08
C LEU A 341 -5.32 16.29 12.94
N PRO A 342 -6.49 15.86 12.43
CA PRO A 342 -7.78 16.07 13.11
C PRO A 342 -7.86 15.43 14.50
N ALA A 343 -7.22 14.27 14.66
CA ALA A 343 -7.13 13.58 15.93
C ALA A 343 -6.33 14.34 17.00
N ARG A 344 -5.41 15.21 16.59
CA ARG A 344 -4.53 15.96 17.50
C ARG A 344 -5.07 17.35 17.81
N TYR A 345 -5.72 17.97 16.83
CA TYR A 345 -6.16 19.37 16.90
C TYR A 345 -7.67 19.58 16.68
N PRO A 346 -8.58 18.83 17.32
CA PRO A 346 -10.02 18.96 17.07
C PRO A 346 -10.57 20.36 17.39
N LEU A 347 -10.09 21.00 18.47
CA LEU A 347 -10.52 22.34 18.87
C LEU A 347 -9.95 23.41 17.93
N THR A 348 -8.66 23.32 17.61
CA THR A 348 -8.01 24.35 16.77
C THR A 348 -8.53 24.34 15.33
N ILE A 349 -8.92 23.16 14.83
CA ILE A 349 -9.59 23.02 13.52
C ILE A 349 -10.93 23.75 13.53
N GLU A 350 -11.74 23.54 14.57
CA GLU A 350 -13.03 24.20 14.71
C GLU A 350 -12.90 25.71 14.93
N TYR A 351 -11.84 26.16 15.62
CA TYR A 351 -11.49 27.58 15.69
C TYR A 351 -11.31 28.22 14.31
N TYR A 352 -10.48 27.65 13.43
CA TYR A 352 -10.29 28.22 12.09
C TYR A 352 -11.58 28.16 11.24
N ARG A 353 -12.32 27.03 11.31
CA ARG A 353 -13.60 26.90 10.60
C ARG A 353 -14.58 27.99 11.03
N ALA A 354 -14.75 28.18 12.34
CA ALA A 354 -15.67 29.16 12.91
C ALA A 354 -15.21 30.61 12.66
N LEU A 355 -13.92 30.90 12.76
CA LEU A 355 -13.34 32.20 12.43
C LEU A 355 -13.60 32.56 10.96
N PHE A 356 -13.34 31.62 10.04
CA PHE A 356 -13.51 31.84 8.60
C PHE A 356 -14.97 31.95 8.18
N ALA A 357 -15.89 31.38 8.97
CA ALA A 357 -17.33 31.51 8.80
C ALA A 357 -17.92 32.78 9.47
N GLY A 358 -17.13 33.52 10.25
CA GLY A 358 -17.60 34.66 11.05
C GLY A 358 -18.45 34.28 12.26
N GLU A 359 -18.51 32.99 12.61
CA GLU A 359 -19.34 32.47 13.69
C GLU A 359 -18.87 32.90 15.08
N LEU A 360 -17.59 33.27 15.21
CA LEU A 360 -16.99 33.75 16.47
C LEU A 360 -17.23 35.25 16.73
N GLY A 361 -17.94 35.98 15.86
CA GLY A 361 -18.14 37.43 16.00
C GLY A 361 -16.97 38.28 15.49
N PHE A 362 -16.14 37.70 14.62
CA PHE A 362 -15.11 38.42 13.86
C PHE A 362 -15.51 38.51 12.39
N GLU A 363 -15.18 39.63 11.74
CA GLU A 363 -15.38 39.82 10.31
C GLU A 363 -14.04 39.98 9.58
N LEU A 364 -13.99 39.61 8.31
CA LEU A 364 -12.78 39.71 7.49
C LEU A 364 -12.71 41.11 6.86
N VAL A 365 -11.86 41.97 7.41
CA VAL A 365 -11.73 43.37 6.95
C VAL A 365 -10.75 43.50 5.80
N ALA A 366 -9.75 42.61 5.68
CA ALA A 366 -8.82 42.64 4.56
C ALA A 366 -8.24 41.26 4.18
N ASP A 367 -8.11 41.03 2.87
CA ASP A 367 -7.49 39.87 2.26
C ASP A 367 -6.40 40.29 1.25
N PHE A 368 -5.14 39.99 1.58
CA PHE A 368 -3.98 40.29 0.74
C PHE A 368 -3.46 39.05 0.04
N THR A 369 -3.66 38.96 -1.27
CA THR A 369 -3.15 37.89 -2.13
C THR A 369 -2.23 38.42 -3.23
N SER A 370 -1.22 37.64 -3.62
CA SER A 370 -0.46 37.93 -4.84
C SER A 370 -0.33 36.65 -5.67
N TYR A 371 -1.45 36.12 -6.16
CA TYR A 371 -1.44 34.87 -6.96
C TYR A 371 -0.76 35.05 -8.32
N PRO A 372 -0.11 34.01 -8.88
CA PRO A 372 0.27 34.01 -10.28
C PRO A 372 -0.91 34.43 -11.16
N ALA A 373 -0.68 35.40 -12.06
CA ALA A 373 -1.75 36.03 -12.82
C ALA A 373 -1.34 36.31 -14.27
N LEU A 374 -2.23 36.01 -15.21
CA LEU A 374 -2.07 36.31 -16.63
C LEU A 374 -3.28 37.12 -17.12
N GLY A 375 -3.12 38.45 -17.15
CA GLY A 375 -4.24 39.35 -17.43
C GLY A 375 -5.34 39.18 -16.36
N PRO A 376 -6.60 38.91 -16.73
CA PRO A 376 -7.68 38.72 -15.76
C PRO A 376 -7.65 37.33 -15.08
N PHE A 377 -6.85 36.37 -15.59
CA PHE A 377 -6.82 35.02 -15.05
C PHE A 377 -5.85 34.93 -13.87
N VAL A 378 -6.31 34.41 -12.73
CA VAL A 378 -5.45 34.10 -11.57
C VAL A 378 -5.44 32.62 -11.27
N PHE A 379 -4.32 32.15 -10.73
CA PHE A 379 -4.10 30.76 -10.36
C PHE A 379 -3.82 30.67 -8.86
N PRO A 380 -4.86 30.53 -8.02
CA PRO A 380 -4.67 30.36 -6.58
C PRO A 380 -3.83 29.13 -6.29
N ASP A 381 -2.74 29.33 -5.57
CA ASP A 381 -1.71 28.32 -5.34
C ASP A 381 -1.61 27.86 -3.89
N GLN A 382 -2.38 28.48 -3.01
CA GLN A 382 -2.42 28.17 -1.58
C GLN A 382 -3.56 27.21 -1.27
N GLU A 383 -3.33 26.36 -0.28
CA GLU A 383 -4.38 25.49 0.28
C GLU A 383 -5.25 26.29 1.26
N ASN A 384 -6.57 26.24 1.04
CA ASN A 384 -7.56 26.76 1.96
C ASN A 384 -8.56 25.63 2.32
N PRO A 385 -8.50 25.07 3.54
CA PRO A 385 -9.35 23.96 3.91
C PRO A 385 -10.79 24.35 4.27
N PHE A 386 -11.05 25.64 4.54
CA PHE A 386 -12.35 26.11 4.98
C PHE A 386 -12.91 27.17 4.01
N PRO A 387 -14.23 27.22 3.78
CA PRO A 387 -14.87 28.35 3.13
C PRO A 387 -14.55 29.64 3.91
N LEU A 388 -14.23 30.72 3.20
CA LEU A 388 -13.87 32.01 3.80
C LEU A 388 -14.95 33.03 3.46
N ILE A 389 -15.40 33.80 4.46
CA ILE A 389 -16.28 34.97 4.28
C ILE A 389 -15.67 36.00 3.32
N GLU A 390 -16.52 36.81 2.70
CA GLU A 390 -16.06 37.87 1.78
C GLU A 390 -15.34 38.98 2.56
N ALA A 391 -14.21 39.45 2.03
CA ALA A 391 -13.42 40.50 2.66
C ALA A 391 -13.95 41.89 2.28
N GLU A 392 -13.97 42.84 3.22
CA GLU A 392 -14.28 44.24 2.93
C GLU A 392 -13.27 44.85 1.94
N TYR A 393 -11.98 44.57 2.16
CA TYR A 393 -10.89 44.95 1.27
C TYR A 393 -10.22 43.72 0.65
N ALA A 394 -10.13 43.69 -0.67
CA ALA A 394 -9.36 42.70 -1.41
C ALA A 394 -8.21 43.37 -2.16
N TYR A 395 -6.97 42.96 -1.88
CA TYR A 395 -5.77 43.51 -2.53
C TYR A 395 -5.72 43.20 -4.04
N GLN A 396 -6.38 42.12 -4.46
CA GLN A 396 -6.59 41.79 -5.87
C GLN A 396 -8.09 41.76 -6.18
N THR A 397 -8.57 42.70 -7.01
CA THR A 397 -9.99 42.84 -7.34
C THR A 397 -10.35 42.13 -8.66
N GLN A 398 -11.49 41.43 -8.66
CA GLN A 398 -12.18 40.84 -9.82
C GLN A 398 -11.38 39.87 -10.72
N PRO A 399 -10.71 38.83 -10.19
CA PRO A 399 -10.03 37.88 -11.04
C PRO A 399 -10.96 36.77 -11.58
N ILE A 400 -10.70 36.31 -12.82
CA ILE A 400 -11.21 35.03 -13.33
C ILE A 400 -10.35 33.93 -12.72
N VAL A 401 -10.89 33.22 -11.73
CA VAL A 401 -10.16 32.18 -11.01
C VAL A 401 -10.07 30.90 -11.84
N VAL A 402 -8.84 30.42 -12.06
CA VAL A 402 -8.56 29.11 -12.64
C VAL A 402 -8.12 28.17 -11.52
N HIS A 403 -9.03 27.29 -11.10
CA HIS A 403 -8.75 26.33 -10.03
C HIS A 403 -7.77 25.25 -10.49
N LEU A 404 -6.59 25.24 -9.88
CA LEU A 404 -5.59 24.19 -9.97
C LEU A 404 -5.44 23.52 -8.59
N PRO A 405 -4.90 22.28 -8.50
CA PRO A 405 -4.57 21.68 -7.21
C PRO A 405 -3.62 22.60 -6.43
N PRO A 406 -3.80 22.80 -5.11
CA PRO A 406 -2.96 23.70 -4.32
C PRO A 406 -1.49 23.23 -4.34
N ALA A 407 -0.57 24.19 -4.28
CA ALA A 407 0.86 23.92 -4.19
C ALA A 407 1.25 23.47 -2.77
N GLU A 408 2.48 22.95 -2.62
CA GLU A 408 3.09 22.81 -1.31
C GLU A 408 3.22 24.17 -0.59
N GLU A 409 3.23 24.17 0.74
CA GLU A 409 3.30 25.40 1.56
C GLU A 409 4.51 26.27 1.17
N ALA A 410 5.68 25.66 0.99
CA ALA A 410 6.91 26.37 0.70
C ALA A 410 6.91 27.10 -0.65
N PHE A 411 5.95 26.82 -1.54
CA PHE A 411 5.82 27.49 -2.83
C PHE A 411 5.35 28.95 -2.68
N SER A 412 4.50 29.24 -1.69
CA SER A 412 3.90 30.58 -1.50
C SER A 412 4.30 31.25 -0.19
N VAL A 413 4.48 30.52 0.92
CA VAL A 413 4.59 31.10 2.28
C VAL A 413 5.78 32.04 2.47
N TYR A 414 6.87 31.83 1.72
CA TYR A 414 8.07 32.66 1.80
C TYR A 414 8.07 33.85 0.83
N ASP A 415 7.29 33.80 -0.25
CA ASP A 415 7.44 34.70 -1.39
C ASP A 415 6.20 35.59 -1.60
N HIS A 416 5.02 34.99 -1.51
CA HIS A 416 3.72 35.66 -1.67
C HIS A 416 2.62 35.00 -0.83
N PRO A 417 2.75 35.01 0.50
CA PRO A 417 1.75 34.43 1.39
C PRO A 417 0.42 35.19 1.29
N ARG A 418 -0.71 34.54 1.58
CA ARG A 418 -1.97 35.25 1.78
C ARG A 418 -2.08 35.73 3.22
N VAL A 419 -2.35 37.02 3.39
CA VAL A 419 -2.55 37.62 4.71
C VAL A 419 -4.04 37.90 4.88
N LEU A 420 -4.61 37.41 5.98
CA LEU A 420 -6.01 37.65 6.36
C LEU A 420 -6.04 38.50 7.63
N ILE A 421 -6.89 39.53 7.64
CA ILE A 421 -7.06 40.43 8.78
C ILE A 421 -8.52 40.37 9.22
N PHE A 422 -8.73 39.90 10.45
CA PHE A 422 -10.04 39.85 11.08
C PHE A 422 -10.17 40.94 12.14
N ARG A 423 -11.35 41.56 12.23
CA ARG A 423 -11.71 42.56 13.25
C ARG A 423 -12.81 42.00 14.15
N LYS A 424 -12.67 42.20 15.46
CA LYS A 424 -13.72 41.88 16.43
C LYS A 424 -14.91 42.82 16.23
N THR A 425 -16.11 42.27 16.17
CA THR A 425 -17.35 43.04 16.00
C THR A 425 -18.15 43.10 17.29
N ALA A 426 -19.19 43.95 17.33
CA ALA A 426 -20.15 43.97 18.44
C ALA A 426 -20.93 42.64 18.63
N ALA A 427 -20.84 41.72 17.67
CA ALA A 427 -21.47 40.40 17.75
C ALA A 427 -20.59 39.36 18.48
N TYR A 428 -19.37 39.74 18.89
CA TYR A 428 -18.49 38.94 19.73
C TYR A 428 -18.99 38.92 21.19
N SER A 429 -18.97 37.75 21.81
CA SER A 429 -19.19 37.57 23.25
C SER A 429 -18.56 36.25 23.69
N HIS A 430 -18.07 36.18 24.93
CA HIS A 430 -17.48 34.96 25.49
C HIS A 430 -18.44 33.76 25.41
N GLU A 431 -19.72 33.98 25.73
CA GLU A 431 -20.77 32.95 25.70
C GLU A 431 -20.95 32.35 24.30
N ARG A 432 -20.73 33.15 23.25
CA ARG A 432 -20.82 32.70 21.86
C ARG A 432 -19.61 31.85 21.48
N VAL A 433 -18.43 32.18 21.99
CA VAL A 433 -17.24 31.36 21.82
C VAL A 433 -17.42 30.01 22.53
N GLU A 434 -17.97 30.01 23.75
CA GLU A 434 -18.31 28.78 24.48
C GLU A 434 -19.37 27.94 23.74
N GLU A 435 -20.40 28.56 23.16
CA GLU A 435 -21.43 27.85 22.39
C GLU A 435 -20.83 27.12 21.17
N VAL A 436 -19.92 27.79 20.45
CA VAL A 436 -19.31 27.26 19.21
C VAL A 436 -18.19 26.25 19.50
N LEU A 437 -17.33 26.52 20.48
CA LEU A 437 -16.09 25.77 20.72
C LEU A 437 -16.09 24.94 22.02
N GLY A 438 -16.96 25.25 22.98
CA GLY A 438 -16.99 24.60 24.30
C GLY A 438 -17.41 23.13 24.25
N GLY A 439 -18.24 22.74 23.27
CA GLY A 439 -18.70 21.36 23.07
C GLY A 439 -17.66 20.39 22.47
N ILE A 440 -16.48 20.89 22.05
CA ILE A 440 -15.45 20.07 21.42
C ILE A 440 -14.73 19.21 22.47
N ASP A 441 -14.76 17.88 22.33
CA ASP A 441 -14.12 16.94 23.25
C ASP A 441 -12.59 16.93 23.06
N VAL A 442 -11.90 17.81 23.79
CA VAL A 442 -10.42 17.90 23.82
C VAL A 442 -9.76 16.79 24.64
N ASP A 443 -10.51 16.05 25.45
CA ASP A 443 -9.96 14.94 26.23
C ASP A 443 -9.67 13.73 25.35
N ARG A 444 -10.39 13.60 24.22
CA ARG A 444 -10.11 12.59 23.18
C ARG A 444 -8.99 12.98 22.22
N ALA A 445 -8.46 14.20 22.29
CA ALA A 445 -7.36 14.63 21.43
C ALA A 445 -6.11 13.76 21.69
N LEU A 446 -5.54 13.19 20.62
CA LEU A 446 -4.36 12.34 20.67
C LEU A 446 -3.08 13.20 20.76
N ARG A 447 -2.68 13.50 21.99
CA ARG A 447 -1.49 14.31 22.30
C ARG A 447 -0.20 13.59 21.89
N GLY A 448 0.76 14.33 21.35
CA GLY A 448 2.04 13.78 20.88
C GLY A 448 1.92 12.90 19.63
N LEU A 449 0.76 12.92 18.94
CA LEU A 449 0.58 12.21 17.69
C LEU A 449 1.50 12.81 16.61
N LYS A 450 2.47 12.00 16.18
CA LYS A 450 3.44 12.43 15.18
C LYS A 450 2.81 12.47 13.79
N PRO A 451 3.24 13.38 12.91
CA PRO A 451 2.77 13.45 11.52
C PRO A 451 2.82 12.11 10.76
N ILE A 452 3.90 11.33 10.95
CA ILE A 452 4.04 10.02 10.32
C ILE A 452 3.02 8.99 10.84
N GLN A 453 2.65 9.06 12.12
CA GLN A 453 1.65 8.18 12.73
C GLN A 453 0.25 8.53 12.22
N ALA A 454 -0.08 9.82 12.17
CA ALA A 454 -1.33 10.28 11.60
C ALA A 454 -1.48 9.91 10.13
N THR A 455 -0.39 9.92 9.35
CA THR A 455 -0.43 9.47 7.94
C THR A 455 -0.65 7.96 7.80
N ALA A 456 -0.25 7.17 8.79
CA ALA A 456 -0.47 5.73 8.79
C ALA A 456 -1.93 5.35 9.09
N ALA A 457 -2.68 6.22 9.77
CA ALA A 457 -4.10 6.06 10.09
C ALA A 457 -4.82 7.42 10.02
N PRO A 458 -5.01 7.99 8.81
CA PRO A 458 -5.49 9.38 8.64
C PRO A 458 -6.93 9.59 9.11
N ASP A 459 -7.73 8.53 9.11
CA ASP A 459 -9.11 8.45 9.56
C ASP A 459 -9.24 7.74 10.92
N LEU A 460 -8.12 7.36 11.57
CA LEU A 460 -8.11 6.55 12.79
C LEU A 460 -8.96 5.26 12.69
N LEU A 461 -9.13 4.72 11.48
CA LEU A 461 -10.02 3.59 11.20
C LEU A 461 -11.52 3.90 11.34
N GLU A 462 -11.91 5.16 11.41
CA GLU A 462 -13.30 5.61 11.49
C GLU A 462 -13.92 5.77 10.10
N PHE A 463 -15.22 5.50 10.00
CA PHE A 463 -15.98 5.84 8.81
C PHE A 463 -16.29 7.33 8.77
N ASP A 464 -16.32 7.91 7.57
CA ASP A 464 -16.95 9.20 7.40
C ASP A 464 -18.44 9.14 7.80
N PRO A 465 -19.04 10.26 8.28
CA PRO A 465 -20.40 10.25 8.79
C PRO A 465 -21.45 9.71 7.81
N GLN A 466 -21.27 9.95 6.51
CA GLN A 466 -22.19 9.47 5.48
C GLN A 466 -22.07 7.95 5.33
N THR A 467 -20.85 7.43 5.17
CA THR A 467 -20.63 5.98 5.08
C THR A 467 -21.09 5.27 6.34
N TRP A 468 -20.88 5.85 7.52
CA TRP A 468 -21.37 5.29 8.77
C TRP A 468 -22.90 5.19 8.81
N ALA A 469 -23.61 6.26 8.41
CA ALA A 469 -25.06 6.23 8.29
C ALA A 469 -25.54 5.17 7.28
N GLU A 470 -24.87 5.04 6.14
CA GLU A 470 -25.17 4.01 5.12
C GLU A 470 -24.90 2.57 5.64
N GLN A 471 -23.90 2.37 6.49
CA GLN A 471 -23.66 1.08 7.16
C GLN A 471 -24.77 0.76 8.18
N GLN A 472 -25.21 1.76 8.95
CA GLN A 472 -26.31 1.60 9.92
C GLN A 472 -27.65 1.30 9.24
N ALA A 473 -27.87 1.86 8.04
CA ALA A 473 -29.07 1.62 7.23
C ALA A 473 -29.11 0.24 6.54
N GLY A 474 -28.08 -0.60 6.70
CA GLY A 474 -27.92 -1.92 6.03
C GLY A 474 -28.93 -3.02 6.39
N GLY A 475 -30.04 -2.69 7.07
CA GLY A 475 -31.13 -3.59 7.43
C GLY A 475 -30.89 -4.43 8.69
N THR A 476 -31.94 -5.12 9.14
CA THR A 476 -31.90 -6.01 10.32
C THR A 476 -31.51 -7.45 9.93
N TRP A 477 -31.04 -8.25 10.91
CA TRP A 477 -30.71 -9.66 10.68
C TRP A 477 -31.90 -10.49 10.18
N SER A 478 -33.11 -10.18 10.68
CA SER A 478 -34.36 -10.82 10.27
C SER A 478 -34.77 -10.47 8.84
N GLU A 479 -34.46 -9.27 8.36
CA GLU A 479 -34.68 -8.86 6.97
C GLU A 479 -33.71 -9.57 6.01
N MET A 480 -32.45 -9.76 6.43
CA MET A 480 -31.44 -10.43 5.61
C MET A 480 -31.61 -11.95 5.54
N PHE A 481 -32.11 -12.58 6.61
CA PHE A 481 -32.22 -14.04 6.72
C PHE A 481 -33.57 -14.47 7.31
N HIS A 482 -34.44 -15.01 6.46
CA HIS A 482 -35.73 -15.54 6.89
C HIS A 482 -35.60 -16.89 7.61
N ARG A 483 -35.94 -16.92 8.90
CA ARG A 483 -35.88 -18.11 9.75
C ARG A 483 -36.79 -19.24 9.28
N ASP A 484 -37.96 -18.89 8.75
CA ASP A 484 -38.98 -19.85 8.30
C ASP A 484 -38.76 -20.37 6.88
N SER A 485 -37.70 -19.92 6.19
CA SER A 485 -37.37 -20.44 4.87
C SER A 485 -37.01 -21.93 4.93
N LEU A 486 -37.31 -22.66 3.84
CA LEU A 486 -37.14 -24.11 3.76
C LEU A 486 -35.74 -24.59 4.17
N LEU A 487 -34.68 -23.89 3.73
CA LEU A 487 -33.30 -24.25 4.05
C LEU A 487 -32.96 -24.03 5.53
N ASN A 488 -33.55 -23.02 6.16
CA ASN A 488 -33.31 -22.71 7.57
C ASN A 488 -34.13 -23.58 8.51
N ARG A 489 -35.33 -24.00 8.10
CA ARG A 489 -36.17 -24.96 8.83
C ARG A 489 -35.64 -26.40 8.76
N TYR A 490 -35.01 -26.76 7.65
CA TYR A 490 -34.46 -28.10 7.42
C TYR A 490 -32.95 -28.04 7.11
N PRO A 491 -32.07 -27.98 8.13
CA PRO A 491 -30.62 -27.83 7.95
C PRO A 491 -29.97 -28.91 7.06
N GLY A 492 -30.53 -30.12 7.00
CA GLY A 492 -30.07 -31.16 6.08
C GLY A 492 -30.24 -30.75 4.61
N LEU A 493 -31.33 -30.06 4.26
CA LEU A 493 -31.52 -29.49 2.92
C LEU A 493 -30.56 -28.33 2.66
N ALA A 494 -30.23 -27.53 3.68
CA ALA A 494 -29.18 -26.52 3.57
C ALA A 494 -27.81 -27.14 3.25
N ALA A 495 -27.43 -28.24 3.91
CA ALA A 495 -26.18 -28.94 3.62
C ALA A 495 -26.11 -29.42 2.16
N VAL A 496 -27.21 -29.99 1.65
CA VAL A 496 -27.31 -30.38 0.23
C VAL A 496 -27.23 -29.16 -0.69
N ALA A 497 -27.93 -28.07 -0.36
CA ALA A 497 -27.91 -26.84 -1.14
C ALA A 497 -26.50 -26.23 -1.23
N TRP A 498 -25.75 -26.22 -0.13
CA TRP A 498 -24.35 -25.79 -0.10
C TRP A 498 -23.49 -26.61 -1.05
N TRP A 499 -23.60 -27.94 -1.01
CA TRP A 499 -22.88 -28.81 -1.94
C TRP A 499 -23.27 -28.52 -3.41
N VAL A 500 -24.56 -28.45 -3.72
CA VAL A 500 -25.05 -28.17 -5.09
C VAL A 500 -24.53 -26.84 -5.60
N VAL A 501 -24.69 -25.76 -4.82
CA VAL A 501 -24.28 -24.40 -5.22
C VAL A 501 -22.77 -24.33 -5.46
N VAL A 502 -21.94 -24.86 -4.54
CA VAL A 502 -20.48 -24.87 -4.72
C VAL A 502 -20.08 -25.71 -5.94
N THR A 503 -20.78 -26.81 -6.21
CA THR A 503 -20.55 -27.64 -7.41
C THR A 503 -20.87 -26.87 -8.68
N VAL A 504 -22.01 -26.16 -8.73
CA VAL A 504 -22.37 -25.31 -9.86
C VAL A 504 -21.31 -24.22 -10.07
N LEU A 505 -20.92 -23.49 -9.02
CA LEU A 505 -19.87 -22.46 -9.12
C LEU A 505 -18.53 -23.05 -9.60
N GLY A 506 -18.18 -24.26 -9.14
CA GLY A 506 -17.02 -24.99 -9.62
C GLY A 506 -17.09 -25.31 -11.11
N TRP A 507 -18.24 -25.76 -11.61
CA TRP A 507 -18.44 -26.03 -13.04
C TRP A 507 -18.43 -24.75 -13.90
N LEU A 508 -18.92 -23.62 -13.38
CA LEU A 508 -18.82 -22.33 -14.06
C LEU A 508 -17.36 -21.84 -14.13
N ALA A 509 -16.57 -22.07 -13.08
CA ALA A 509 -15.16 -21.68 -13.04
C ALA A 509 -14.23 -22.66 -13.79
N PHE A 510 -14.63 -23.92 -13.95
CA PHE A 510 -13.78 -24.97 -14.56
C PHE A 510 -13.27 -24.64 -15.97
N PRO A 511 -14.06 -24.07 -16.91
CA PRO A 511 -13.54 -23.65 -18.20
C PRO A 511 -12.38 -22.64 -18.10
N LEU A 512 -12.37 -21.79 -17.08
CA LEU A 512 -11.31 -20.80 -16.83
C LEU A 512 -10.03 -21.50 -16.35
N SER A 513 -10.14 -22.39 -15.35
CA SER A 513 -8.98 -23.18 -14.89
C SER A 513 -8.45 -24.11 -15.99
N PHE A 514 -9.33 -24.68 -16.81
CA PHE A 514 -8.97 -25.54 -17.94
C PHE A 514 -8.08 -24.85 -18.99
N VAL A 515 -8.34 -23.56 -19.24
CA VAL A 515 -7.55 -22.71 -20.14
C VAL A 515 -6.28 -22.19 -19.48
N ALA A 516 -6.35 -21.85 -18.19
CA ALA A 516 -5.21 -21.31 -17.45
C ALA A 516 -4.15 -22.37 -17.12
N LEU A 517 -4.56 -23.62 -16.87
CA LEU A 517 -3.71 -24.71 -16.37
C LEU A 517 -3.60 -25.89 -17.36
N PRO A 518 -3.27 -25.68 -18.65
CA PRO A 518 -3.34 -26.72 -19.67
C PRO A 518 -2.32 -27.86 -19.51
N ARG A 519 -1.31 -27.67 -18.65
CA ARG A 519 -0.25 -28.67 -18.40
C ARG A 519 -0.56 -29.59 -17.23
N LEU A 520 -1.51 -29.22 -16.38
CA LEU A 520 -1.96 -30.08 -15.29
C LEU A 520 -2.78 -31.24 -15.86
N ARG A 521 -2.61 -32.42 -15.27
CA ARG A 521 -3.27 -33.68 -15.68
C ARG A 521 -4.78 -33.61 -15.50
N ASP A 522 -5.24 -32.97 -14.44
CA ASP A 522 -6.65 -32.72 -14.14
C ASP A 522 -7.16 -31.39 -14.71
N ARG A 523 -6.29 -30.61 -15.38
CA ARG A 523 -6.61 -29.28 -15.93
C ARG A 523 -7.16 -28.30 -14.90
N GLY A 524 -6.86 -28.50 -13.61
CA GLY A 524 -7.37 -27.67 -12.52
C GLY A 524 -8.82 -27.95 -12.12
N TYR A 525 -9.36 -29.14 -12.45
CA TYR A 525 -10.71 -29.54 -12.03
C TYR A 525 -10.86 -29.62 -10.51
N GLY A 526 -9.89 -30.23 -9.80
CA GLY A 526 -9.97 -30.40 -8.35
C GLY A 526 -10.03 -29.10 -7.55
N LEU A 527 -9.57 -28.00 -8.15
CA LEU A 527 -9.53 -26.68 -7.51
C LEU A 527 -10.59 -25.72 -8.09
N ALA A 528 -11.43 -26.18 -9.01
CA ALA A 528 -12.40 -25.33 -9.69
C ALA A 528 -13.45 -24.75 -8.72
N ARG A 529 -13.85 -25.52 -7.70
CA ARG A 529 -14.76 -25.05 -6.63
C ARG A 529 -14.17 -23.89 -5.84
N VAL A 530 -12.90 -24.00 -5.43
CA VAL A 530 -12.18 -22.95 -4.71
C VAL A 530 -12.08 -21.70 -5.59
N LEU A 531 -11.72 -21.87 -6.86
CA LEU A 531 -11.64 -20.76 -7.80
C LEU A 531 -13.01 -20.09 -8.01
N GLY A 532 -14.09 -20.87 -8.11
CA GLY A 532 -15.46 -20.33 -8.24
C GLY A 532 -15.88 -19.51 -7.02
N LEU A 533 -15.65 -20.03 -5.82
CA LEU A 533 -15.92 -19.30 -4.58
C LEU A 533 -15.10 -18.02 -4.47
N LEU A 534 -13.80 -18.10 -4.75
CA LEU A 534 -12.91 -16.94 -4.75
C LEU A 534 -13.37 -15.87 -5.75
N LEU A 535 -13.72 -16.26 -6.98
CA LEU A 535 -14.13 -15.31 -8.01
C LEU A 535 -15.41 -14.57 -7.63
N ILE A 536 -16.44 -15.26 -7.13
CA ILE A 536 -17.69 -14.62 -6.75
C ILE A 536 -17.51 -13.71 -5.53
N ALA A 537 -16.77 -14.17 -4.52
CA ALA A 537 -16.44 -13.37 -3.35
C ALA A 537 -15.63 -12.13 -3.72
N TYR A 538 -14.57 -12.31 -4.53
CA TYR A 538 -13.72 -11.22 -5.00
C TYR A 538 -14.48 -10.18 -5.81
N LEU A 539 -15.30 -10.61 -6.78
CA LEU A 539 -16.05 -9.68 -7.62
C LEU A 539 -17.10 -8.90 -6.82
N THR A 540 -17.77 -9.56 -5.86
CA THR A 540 -18.73 -8.89 -4.97
C THR A 540 -18.03 -7.91 -4.05
N TRP A 541 -16.93 -8.33 -3.42
CA TRP A 541 -16.10 -7.50 -2.54
C TRP A 541 -15.53 -6.28 -3.26
N LEU A 542 -15.01 -6.47 -4.47
CA LEU A 542 -14.46 -5.39 -5.26
C LEU A 542 -15.56 -4.40 -5.63
N ALA A 543 -16.73 -4.87 -6.07
CA ALA A 543 -17.85 -4.00 -6.41
C ALA A 543 -18.31 -3.14 -5.22
N ALA A 544 -18.25 -3.66 -4.00
CA ALA A 544 -18.59 -2.94 -2.77
C ALA A 544 -17.43 -2.14 -2.15
N SER A 545 -16.20 -2.31 -2.65
CA SER A 545 -15.00 -1.55 -2.23
C SER A 545 -14.64 -0.41 -3.20
N LEU A 546 -15.28 -0.33 -4.37
CA LEU A 546 -15.01 0.73 -5.35
C LEU A 546 -15.53 2.09 -4.86
N PRO A 547 -14.94 3.22 -5.29
CA PRO A 547 -15.47 4.54 -5.01
C PRO A 547 -16.76 4.82 -5.81
N ALA A 548 -17.57 5.77 -5.35
CA ALA A 548 -18.72 6.27 -6.10
C ALA A 548 -18.30 6.86 -7.46
N PRO A 549 -19.10 6.73 -8.54
CA PRO A 549 -20.43 6.11 -8.63
C PRO A 549 -20.43 4.62 -8.99
N PHE A 550 -19.26 3.97 -9.13
CA PHE A 550 -19.15 2.58 -9.59
C PHE A 550 -19.41 1.54 -8.50
N ARG A 551 -19.62 1.97 -7.26
CA ARG A 551 -19.85 1.12 -6.09
C ARG A 551 -21.22 0.44 -6.13
N LEU A 552 -21.26 -0.87 -5.83
CA LEU A 552 -22.49 -1.66 -5.67
C LEU A 552 -22.56 -2.23 -4.26
N PRO A 553 -23.70 -2.12 -3.55
CA PRO A 553 -23.78 -2.56 -2.16
C PRO A 553 -23.64 -4.07 -2.05
N ASN A 554 -23.07 -4.56 -0.94
CA ASN A 554 -22.90 -5.97 -0.62
C ASN A 554 -24.26 -6.65 -0.34
N THR A 555 -25.05 -6.90 -1.38
CA THR A 555 -26.39 -7.49 -1.29
C THR A 555 -26.46 -8.82 -2.03
N ARG A 556 -27.48 -9.64 -1.73
CA ARG A 556 -27.75 -10.88 -2.49
C ARG A 556 -27.93 -10.62 -3.99
N GLY A 557 -28.54 -9.49 -4.36
CA GLY A 557 -28.69 -9.06 -5.76
C GLY A 557 -27.34 -8.82 -6.45
N THR A 558 -26.40 -8.14 -5.78
CA THR A 558 -25.04 -7.94 -6.29
C THR A 558 -24.32 -9.28 -6.48
N ILE A 559 -24.42 -10.19 -5.51
CA ILE A 559 -23.80 -11.52 -5.61
C ILE A 559 -24.36 -12.30 -6.82
N LEU A 560 -25.69 -12.29 -7.03
CA LEU A 560 -26.32 -12.93 -8.18
C LEU A 560 -25.84 -12.34 -9.52
N ARG A 561 -25.62 -11.03 -9.61
CA ARG A 561 -25.03 -10.39 -10.79
C ARG A 561 -23.61 -10.91 -11.05
N MET A 562 -22.80 -11.09 -10.01
CA MET A 562 -21.45 -11.66 -10.14
C MET A 562 -21.48 -13.15 -10.53
N VAL A 563 -22.45 -13.91 -10.02
CA VAL A 563 -22.67 -15.31 -10.44
C VAL A 563 -23.07 -15.38 -11.92
N LEU A 564 -23.96 -14.50 -12.37
CA LEU A 564 -24.33 -14.39 -13.78
C LEU A 564 -23.12 -14.01 -14.65
N LEU A 565 -22.30 -13.07 -14.20
CA LEU A 565 -21.06 -12.71 -14.90
C LEU A 565 -20.11 -13.90 -15.01
N LEU A 566 -19.88 -14.64 -13.92
CA LEU A 566 -19.07 -15.86 -13.94
C LEU A 566 -19.68 -16.91 -14.88
N ALA A 567 -21.01 -17.05 -14.90
CA ALA A 567 -21.70 -17.96 -15.80
C ALA A 567 -21.50 -17.58 -17.26
N LEU A 568 -21.66 -16.29 -17.62
CA LEU A 568 -21.46 -15.79 -18.98
C LEU A 568 -20.02 -16.02 -19.46
N VAL A 569 -19.03 -15.66 -18.63
CA VAL A 569 -17.61 -15.81 -18.97
C VAL A 569 -17.20 -17.28 -19.01
N GLY A 570 -17.58 -18.07 -18.00
CA GLY A 570 -17.31 -19.49 -17.89
C GLY A 570 -17.93 -20.30 -19.02
N CYS A 571 -19.24 -20.14 -19.27
CA CYS A 571 -19.94 -20.80 -20.37
C CYS A 571 -19.43 -20.31 -21.74
N GLY A 572 -19.12 -19.02 -21.90
CA GLY A 572 -18.51 -18.49 -23.12
C GLY A 572 -17.17 -19.15 -23.43
N VAL A 573 -16.25 -19.18 -22.46
CA VAL A 573 -14.96 -19.88 -22.60
C VAL A 573 -15.17 -21.38 -22.87
N GLY A 574 -16.11 -22.01 -22.16
CA GLY A 574 -16.51 -23.40 -22.35
C GLY A 574 -17.00 -23.67 -23.77
N TRP A 575 -17.84 -22.79 -24.32
CA TRP A 575 -18.40 -22.88 -25.67
C TRP A 575 -17.32 -22.76 -26.75
N PHE A 576 -16.41 -21.80 -26.63
CA PHE A 576 -15.27 -21.64 -27.55
C PHE A 576 -14.26 -22.79 -27.46
N ARG A 577 -14.21 -23.48 -26.32
CA ARG A 577 -13.32 -24.65 -26.09
C ARG A 577 -14.05 -25.99 -26.09
N ARG A 578 -15.33 -26.04 -26.49
CA ARG A 578 -16.24 -27.20 -26.32
C ARG A 578 -15.68 -28.52 -26.85
N ARG A 579 -15.01 -28.51 -28.01
CA ARG A 579 -14.40 -29.73 -28.59
C ARG A 579 -13.30 -30.30 -27.69
N ARG A 580 -12.45 -29.44 -27.12
CA ARG A 580 -11.36 -29.84 -26.21
C ARG A 580 -11.91 -30.25 -24.85
N LEU A 581 -12.90 -29.52 -24.34
CA LEU A 581 -13.54 -29.81 -23.07
C LEU A 581 -14.26 -31.17 -23.11
N ARG A 582 -15.10 -31.42 -24.13
CA ARG A 582 -15.81 -32.70 -24.32
C ARG A 582 -14.84 -33.89 -24.42
N ARG A 583 -13.71 -33.71 -25.12
CA ARG A 583 -12.65 -34.74 -25.21
C ARG A 583 -12.02 -35.02 -23.86
N PHE A 584 -11.74 -33.97 -23.07
CA PHE A 584 -11.21 -34.13 -21.72
C PHE A 584 -12.20 -34.84 -20.81
N LEU A 585 -13.45 -34.39 -20.76
CA LEU A 585 -14.51 -35.01 -19.95
C LEU A 585 -14.67 -36.50 -20.28
N ARG A 586 -14.76 -36.86 -21.56
CA ARG A 586 -14.82 -38.28 -21.98
C ARG A 586 -13.55 -39.06 -21.67
N GLY A 587 -12.38 -38.45 -21.80
CA GLY A 587 -11.10 -39.13 -21.57
C GLY A 587 -10.70 -39.24 -20.11
N ARG A 588 -11.28 -38.43 -19.22
CA ARG A 588 -10.89 -38.30 -17.80
C ARG A 588 -12.08 -38.38 -16.84
N TRP A 589 -13.24 -38.85 -17.27
CA TRP A 589 -14.45 -38.95 -16.42
C TRP A 589 -14.21 -39.71 -15.12
N ARG A 590 -13.37 -40.76 -15.12
CA ARG A 590 -13.02 -41.51 -13.90
C ARG A 590 -12.29 -40.65 -12.87
N LEU A 591 -11.40 -39.77 -13.32
CA LEU A 591 -10.69 -38.84 -12.44
C LEU A 591 -11.64 -37.79 -11.87
N ILE A 592 -12.56 -37.30 -12.70
CA ILE A 592 -13.61 -36.37 -12.27
C ILE A 592 -14.49 -37.03 -11.22
N LEU A 593 -15.05 -38.21 -11.52
CA LEU A 593 -15.89 -38.96 -10.60
C LEU A 593 -15.18 -39.29 -9.28
N LEU A 594 -13.89 -39.65 -9.34
CA LEU A 594 -13.09 -39.87 -8.13
C LEU A 594 -12.93 -38.59 -7.31
N THR A 595 -12.67 -37.45 -7.97
CA THR A 595 -12.54 -36.15 -7.31
C THR A 595 -13.86 -35.75 -6.64
N GLU A 596 -14.99 -35.98 -7.31
CA GLU A 596 -16.34 -35.79 -6.76
C GLU A 596 -16.62 -36.73 -5.59
N GLY A 597 -16.21 -38.00 -5.70
CA GLY A 597 -16.35 -38.98 -4.63
C GLY A 597 -15.54 -38.62 -3.39
N PHE A 598 -14.31 -38.15 -3.53
CA PHE A 598 -13.52 -37.65 -2.40
C PHE A 598 -14.14 -36.40 -1.78
N PHE A 599 -14.61 -35.45 -2.60
CA PHE A 599 -15.32 -34.28 -2.07
C PHE A 599 -16.55 -34.69 -1.24
N ALA A 600 -17.40 -35.55 -1.81
CA ALA A 600 -18.60 -36.06 -1.18
C ALA A 600 -18.31 -36.76 0.14
N LEU A 601 -17.36 -37.70 0.13
CA LEU A 601 -16.96 -38.48 1.30
C LEU A 601 -16.46 -37.57 2.42
N LEU A 602 -15.50 -36.68 2.11
CA LEU A 602 -14.94 -35.76 3.11
C LEU A 602 -15.99 -34.81 3.66
N TYR A 603 -16.87 -34.28 2.81
CA TYR A 603 -17.94 -33.36 3.22
C TYR A 603 -18.93 -34.04 4.18
N VAL A 604 -19.41 -35.25 3.83
CA VAL A 604 -20.39 -35.99 4.63
C VAL A 604 -19.77 -36.48 5.95
N VAL A 605 -18.54 -37.00 5.91
CA VAL A 605 -17.84 -37.46 7.13
C VAL A 605 -17.66 -36.29 8.09
N TRP A 606 -17.19 -35.14 7.62
CA TRP A 606 -16.95 -33.99 8.50
C TRP A 606 -18.23 -33.30 8.96
N LEU A 607 -19.29 -33.36 8.15
CA LEU A 607 -20.64 -32.96 8.58
C LEU A 607 -21.09 -33.83 9.77
N GLY A 608 -20.85 -35.14 9.71
CA GLY A 608 -21.07 -36.05 10.83
C GLY A 608 -20.33 -35.63 12.11
N VAL A 609 -19.06 -35.24 11.99
CA VAL A 609 -18.27 -34.72 13.14
C VAL A 609 -18.89 -33.45 13.71
N ARG A 610 -19.31 -32.50 12.87
CA ARG A 610 -19.97 -31.26 13.35
C ARG A 610 -21.35 -31.50 13.95
N LEU A 611 -22.08 -32.54 13.52
CA LEU A 611 -23.35 -32.91 14.14
C LEU A 611 -23.19 -33.45 15.57
N LEU A 612 -22.03 -34.02 15.90
CA LEU A 612 -21.73 -34.46 17.27
C LEU A 612 -21.49 -33.28 18.23
N GLN A 613 -20.92 -32.17 17.74
CA GLN A 613 -20.67 -30.96 18.54
C GLN A 613 -20.89 -29.69 17.70
N PRO A 614 -22.15 -29.26 17.50
CA PRO A 614 -22.49 -28.10 16.67
C PRO A 614 -22.25 -26.76 17.36
N ASP A 615 -22.01 -26.76 18.68
CA ASP A 615 -21.86 -25.55 19.48
C ASP A 615 -20.72 -24.66 18.99
N LEU A 616 -20.95 -23.34 19.11
CA LEU A 616 -20.02 -22.28 18.74
C LEU A 616 -19.25 -21.73 19.96
N TRP A 617 -19.28 -22.43 21.09
CA TRP A 617 -18.53 -22.08 22.30
C TRP A 617 -18.42 -23.29 23.25
N HIS A 618 -17.37 -23.33 24.08
CA HIS A 618 -17.23 -24.28 25.19
C HIS A 618 -16.23 -23.75 26.25
N PRO A 619 -16.46 -23.92 27.57
CA PRO A 619 -15.56 -23.35 28.59
C PRO A 619 -14.12 -23.91 28.60
N ILE A 620 -13.93 -25.19 28.24
CA ILE A 620 -12.64 -25.91 28.35
C ILE A 620 -11.96 -26.15 26.98
N VAL A 621 -12.77 -26.23 25.91
CA VAL A 621 -12.32 -26.56 24.55
C VAL A 621 -12.87 -25.56 23.52
N GLY A 622 -13.43 -24.45 23.99
CA GLY A 622 -13.91 -23.36 23.16
C GLY A 622 -12.77 -22.39 22.89
N GLY A 623 -12.67 -22.03 21.62
CA GLY A 623 -11.67 -21.11 21.11
C GLY A 623 -12.23 -19.74 20.78
N GLU A 624 -11.76 -19.22 19.66
CA GLU A 624 -12.06 -17.89 19.13
C GLU A 624 -13.35 -17.86 18.29
N LYS A 625 -14.13 -18.94 18.26
CA LYS A 625 -15.42 -19.00 17.53
C LYS A 625 -16.35 -17.79 17.74
N PRO A 626 -16.52 -17.23 18.96
CA PRO A 626 -17.35 -16.03 19.13
C PRO A 626 -16.79 -14.82 18.38
N MET A 627 -15.47 -14.67 18.35
CA MET A 627 -14.77 -13.62 17.62
C MET A 627 -14.91 -13.83 16.11
N ASP A 628 -14.65 -15.05 15.61
CA ASP A 628 -14.82 -15.41 14.19
C ASP A 628 -16.26 -15.19 13.74
N PHE A 629 -17.24 -15.57 14.58
CA PHE A 629 -18.65 -15.39 14.29
C PHE A 629 -19.05 -13.91 14.26
N ALA A 630 -18.50 -13.07 15.16
CA ALA A 630 -18.70 -11.63 15.14
C ALA A 630 -18.16 -10.98 13.86
N TYR A 631 -16.95 -11.35 13.42
CA TYR A 631 -16.37 -10.85 12.17
C TYR A 631 -17.10 -11.34 10.93
N LEU A 632 -17.50 -12.62 10.88
CA LEU A 632 -18.34 -13.15 9.82
C LEU A 632 -19.66 -12.38 9.72
N ASN A 633 -20.29 -12.12 10.87
CA ASN A 633 -21.54 -11.36 10.93
C ASN A 633 -21.35 -9.90 10.48
N ALA A 634 -20.27 -9.25 10.91
CA ALA A 634 -19.95 -7.89 10.49
C ALA A 634 -19.73 -7.79 8.97
N VAL A 635 -18.98 -8.72 8.38
CA VAL A 635 -18.76 -8.82 6.94
C VAL A 635 -20.06 -9.03 6.17
N MET A 636 -20.95 -9.86 6.69
CA MET A 636 -22.24 -10.10 6.04
C MET A 636 -23.18 -8.90 6.16
N LYS A 637 -23.20 -8.19 7.28
CA LYS A 637 -24.10 -7.05 7.50
C LYS A 637 -23.61 -5.77 6.84
N SER A 638 -22.30 -5.59 6.66
CA SER A 638 -21.74 -4.37 6.06
C SER A 638 -22.21 -4.19 4.62
N THR A 639 -22.70 -2.98 4.32
CA THR A 639 -23.12 -2.52 2.98
C THR A 639 -21.90 -2.26 2.10
N TRP A 640 -20.88 -1.63 2.68
CA TRP A 640 -19.62 -1.27 2.04
C TRP A 640 -18.44 -1.98 2.69
N PHE A 641 -17.34 -2.13 1.95
CA PHE A 641 -16.07 -2.61 2.50
C PHE A 641 -15.06 -1.45 2.59
N PRO A 642 -14.23 -1.39 3.65
CA PRO A 642 -14.07 -2.39 4.74
C PRO A 642 -15.30 -2.54 5.65
N PRO A 643 -15.46 -3.71 6.31
CA PRO A 643 -16.64 -3.97 7.13
C PRO A 643 -16.57 -3.21 8.47
N TYR A 644 -17.72 -2.91 9.08
CA TYR A 644 -17.75 -2.25 10.38
C TYR A 644 -17.14 -3.13 11.48
N ASN A 645 -16.54 -2.51 12.48
CA ASN A 645 -15.96 -3.20 13.62
C ASN A 645 -17.05 -3.58 14.64
N PRO A 646 -17.27 -4.88 14.93
CA PRO A 646 -18.32 -5.29 15.86
C PRO A 646 -18.02 -4.93 17.32
N TRP A 647 -16.78 -4.56 17.65
CA TRP A 647 -16.34 -4.24 19.01
C TRP A 647 -16.11 -2.75 19.25
N PHE A 648 -16.03 -1.91 18.20
CA PHE A 648 -15.72 -0.49 18.31
C PHE A 648 -16.57 0.34 17.33
N SER A 649 -17.63 0.99 17.85
CA SER A 649 -18.63 1.71 17.04
C SER A 649 -18.01 2.84 16.22
N GLY A 650 -18.54 3.11 15.02
CA GLY A 650 -18.03 4.15 14.12
C GLY A 650 -16.78 3.76 13.34
N SER A 651 -16.10 2.67 13.71
CA SER A 651 -14.87 2.22 13.06
C SER A 651 -15.07 1.01 12.14
N TYR A 652 -14.11 0.79 11.25
CA TYR A 652 -14.00 -0.41 10.44
C TYR A 652 -12.97 -1.41 10.99
N ILE A 653 -13.11 -2.68 10.60
CA ILE A 653 -12.22 -3.76 11.06
C ILE A 653 -10.80 -3.59 10.49
N ASN A 654 -9.80 -3.44 11.36
CA ASN A 654 -8.39 -3.54 10.99
C ASN A 654 -7.84 -4.97 11.21
N TYR A 655 -8.33 -5.92 10.41
CA TYR A 655 -8.00 -7.35 10.49
C TYR A 655 -8.13 -8.00 9.10
N TYR A 656 -7.57 -9.20 8.91
CA TYR A 656 -7.64 -9.95 7.64
C TYR A 656 -9.02 -10.57 7.37
N TYR A 657 -10.00 -9.72 7.06
CA TYR A 657 -11.40 -10.12 6.98
C TYR A 657 -11.83 -10.86 5.68
N PHE A 658 -10.99 -10.94 4.64
CA PHE A 658 -11.42 -11.42 3.32
C PHE A 658 -11.77 -12.91 3.30
N GLY A 659 -11.20 -13.72 4.20
CA GLY A 659 -11.64 -15.10 4.40
C GLY A 659 -13.14 -15.17 4.75
N PHE A 660 -13.58 -14.32 5.68
CA PHE A 660 -14.99 -14.21 6.04
C PHE A 660 -15.85 -13.68 4.88
N VAL A 661 -15.29 -12.91 3.95
CA VAL A 661 -16.00 -12.49 2.73
C VAL A 661 -16.28 -13.68 1.82
N ILE A 662 -15.33 -14.61 1.67
CA ILE A 662 -15.53 -15.84 0.88
C ILE A 662 -16.67 -16.67 1.45
N VAL A 663 -16.65 -16.90 2.76
CA VAL A 663 -17.70 -17.67 3.45
C VAL A 663 -19.02 -16.89 3.44
N GLY A 664 -19.02 -15.63 3.87
CA GLY A 664 -20.21 -14.77 3.97
C GLY A 664 -20.91 -14.54 2.64
N THR A 665 -20.18 -14.44 1.54
CA THR A 665 -20.78 -14.35 0.19
C THR A 665 -21.61 -15.59 -0.13
N LEU A 666 -21.12 -16.79 0.23
CA LEU A 666 -21.85 -18.04 0.05
C LEU A 666 -23.09 -18.10 0.96
N ILE A 667 -22.95 -17.67 2.23
CA ILE A 667 -24.06 -17.59 3.19
C ILE A 667 -25.17 -16.67 2.65
N LYS A 668 -24.83 -15.45 2.22
CA LYS A 668 -25.81 -14.49 1.66
C LYS A 668 -26.43 -14.95 0.35
N LEU A 669 -25.66 -15.63 -0.51
CA LEU A 669 -26.18 -16.18 -1.78
C LEU A 669 -27.29 -17.22 -1.54
N ILE A 670 -27.03 -18.16 -0.62
CA ILE A 670 -27.96 -19.25 -0.31
C ILE A 670 -29.10 -18.76 0.59
N GLY A 671 -28.84 -17.80 1.48
CA GLY A 671 -29.81 -17.30 2.46
C GLY A 671 -29.90 -18.17 3.72
N THR A 672 -28.83 -18.89 4.05
CA THR A 672 -28.77 -19.72 5.27
C THR A 672 -28.47 -18.87 6.50
N LEU A 673 -29.15 -19.14 7.62
CA LEU A 673 -28.86 -18.47 8.89
C LEU A 673 -27.39 -18.65 9.29
N PRO A 674 -26.69 -17.57 9.72
CA PRO A 674 -25.27 -17.63 10.06
C PRO A 674 -24.90 -18.74 11.05
N ALA A 675 -25.69 -18.98 12.09
CA ALA A 675 -25.42 -20.01 13.10
C ALA A 675 -25.41 -21.44 12.52
N VAL A 676 -26.29 -21.72 11.56
CA VAL A 676 -26.31 -23.01 10.83
C VAL A 676 -25.18 -23.03 9.80
N ALA A 677 -25.00 -21.93 9.07
CA ALA A 677 -24.04 -21.84 7.99
C ALA A 677 -22.58 -21.97 8.44
N TYR A 678 -22.24 -21.47 9.65
CA TYR A 678 -20.93 -21.67 10.26
C TYR A 678 -20.59 -23.17 10.35
N ASN A 679 -21.56 -23.98 10.79
CA ASN A 679 -21.44 -25.44 10.90
C ASN A 679 -21.38 -26.18 9.54
N LEU A 680 -21.82 -25.54 8.45
CA LEU A 680 -21.72 -26.06 7.08
C LEU A 680 -20.44 -25.62 6.36
N ALA A 681 -19.88 -24.47 6.77
CA ALA A 681 -18.65 -23.93 6.22
C ALA A 681 -17.42 -24.78 6.59
N VAL A 682 -17.34 -25.28 7.84
CA VAL A 682 -16.21 -26.12 8.29
C VAL A 682 -16.09 -27.40 7.46
N PRO A 683 -17.14 -28.24 7.28
CA PRO A 683 -17.07 -29.43 6.43
C PRO A 683 -16.77 -29.11 4.95
N LEU A 684 -17.28 -27.98 4.44
CA LEU A 684 -16.98 -27.53 3.09
C LEU A 684 -15.49 -27.25 2.92
N LEU A 685 -14.89 -26.47 3.82
CA LEU A 685 -13.46 -26.13 3.77
C LEU A 685 -12.58 -27.37 3.97
N TYR A 686 -13.00 -28.31 4.82
CA TYR A 686 -12.34 -29.62 4.99
C TYR A 686 -12.30 -30.40 3.67
N ALA A 687 -13.45 -30.54 2.99
CA ALA A 687 -13.54 -31.24 1.72
C ALA A 687 -12.75 -30.55 0.60
N LEU A 688 -12.80 -29.21 0.51
CA LEU A 688 -12.03 -28.43 -0.45
C LEU A 688 -10.52 -28.57 -0.23
N THR A 689 -10.08 -28.62 1.03
CA THR A 689 -8.68 -28.81 1.40
C THR A 689 -8.20 -30.20 1.00
N GLY A 690 -8.94 -31.26 1.36
CA GLY A 690 -8.57 -32.64 0.99
C GLY A 690 -8.49 -32.86 -0.52
N VAL A 691 -9.48 -32.34 -1.27
CA VAL A 691 -9.48 -32.42 -2.75
C VAL A 691 -8.37 -31.56 -3.37
N GLY A 692 -8.09 -30.39 -2.80
CA GLY A 692 -7.01 -29.52 -3.25
C GLY A 692 -5.64 -30.18 -3.11
N VAL A 693 -5.36 -30.81 -1.96
CA VAL A 693 -4.12 -31.56 -1.73
C VAL A 693 -4.00 -32.74 -2.69
N PHE A 694 -5.09 -33.51 -2.86
CA PHE A 694 -5.12 -34.61 -3.83
C PHE A 694 -4.74 -34.11 -5.23
N SER A 695 -5.33 -33.00 -5.69
CA SER A 695 -5.04 -32.41 -7.00
C SER A 695 -3.59 -31.96 -7.13
N VAL A 696 -3.04 -31.26 -6.12
CA VAL A 696 -1.65 -30.79 -6.12
C VAL A 696 -0.68 -31.97 -6.22
N ALA A 697 -0.81 -32.98 -5.35
CA ALA A 697 0.07 -34.15 -5.33
C ALA A 697 -0.07 -35.02 -6.59
N TYR A 698 -1.29 -35.22 -7.08
CA TYR A 698 -1.56 -35.94 -8.34
C TYR A 698 -0.88 -35.30 -9.55
N ASN A 699 -0.81 -33.96 -9.56
CA ASN A 699 -0.17 -33.18 -10.61
C ASN A 699 1.34 -33.01 -10.44
N LEU A 700 1.83 -32.99 -9.21
CA LEU A 700 3.26 -32.93 -8.91
C LEU A 700 3.96 -34.22 -9.35
N PHE A 701 3.38 -35.38 -9.04
CA PHE A 701 3.96 -36.68 -9.34
C PHE A 701 4.13 -36.91 -10.87
N GLY A 702 5.39 -37.00 -11.33
CA GLY A 702 5.74 -37.10 -12.75
C GLY A 702 5.61 -38.49 -13.39
N GLY A 703 5.42 -39.55 -12.59
CA GLY A 703 5.42 -40.95 -13.07
C GLY A 703 4.11 -41.44 -13.69
N HIS A 704 3.92 -42.76 -13.71
CA HIS A 704 2.73 -43.41 -14.27
C HIS A 704 1.44 -43.08 -13.49
N ARG A 705 0.28 -43.36 -14.11
CA ARG A 705 -1.05 -42.96 -13.58
C ARG A 705 -1.34 -43.50 -12.18
N ARG A 706 -0.98 -44.77 -11.91
CA ARG A 706 -1.18 -45.39 -10.58
C ARG A 706 -0.37 -44.69 -9.49
N GLY A 707 0.88 -44.32 -9.76
CA GLY A 707 1.72 -43.61 -8.79
C GLY A 707 1.20 -42.21 -8.47
N ALA A 708 0.68 -41.50 -9.49
CA ALA A 708 0.05 -40.19 -9.27
C ALA A 708 -1.22 -40.30 -8.41
N LEU A 709 -2.03 -41.33 -8.63
CA LEU A 709 -3.21 -41.61 -7.82
C LEU A 709 -2.82 -41.90 -6.37
N LEU A 710 -1.85 -42.79 -6.15
CA LEU A 710 -1.35 -43.13 -4.83
C LEU A 710 -0.79 -41.89 -4.12
N ALA A 711 0.04 -41.09 -4.80
CA ALA A 711 0.56 -39.84 -4.26
C ALA A 711 -0.56 -38.88 -3.84
N GLY A 712 -1.60 -38.72 -4.68
CA GLY A 712 -2.77 -37.91 -4.35
C GLY A 712 -3.52 -38.41 -3.11
N VAL A 713 -3.80 -39.71 -3.03
CA VAL A 713 -4.52 -40.32 -1.91
C VAL A 713 -3.70 -40.23 -0.63
N MET A 714 -2.41 -40.56 -0.67
CA MET A 714 -1.53 -40.46 0.50
C MET A 714 -1.43 -39.02 0.99
N ALA A 715 -1.31 -38.04 0.09
CA ALA A 715 -1.27 -36.64 0.48
C ALA A 715 -2.57 -36.19 1.15
N LEU A 716 -3.73 -36.61 0.62
CA LEU A 716 -5.04 -36.37 1.25
C LEU A 716 -5.09 -36.97 2.66
N VAL A 717 -4.75 -38.25 2.81
CA VAL A 717 -4.77 -38.95 4.11
C VAL A 717 -3.83 -38.26 5.11
N PHE A 718 -2.59 -37.97 4.73
CA PHE A 718 -1.63 -37.32 5.63
C PHE A 718 -1.97 -35.88 5.99
N THR A 719 -2.79 -35.19 5.20
CA THR A 719 -3.13 -33.79 5.47
C THR A 719 -4.39 -33.65 6.31
N VAL A 720 -5.48 -34.34 5.93
CA VAL A 720 -6.80 -34.11 6.53
C VAL A 720 -7.30 -35.25 7.41
N VAL A 721 -6.67 -36.43 7.37
CA VAL A 721 -7.08 -37.59 8.19
C VAL A 721 -6.09 -37.84 9.33
N LEU A 722 -4.80 -37.84 9.04
CA LEU A 722 -3.76 -38.08 10.04
C LEU A 722 -3.24 -36.77 10.64
N GLY A 723 -2.95 -36.80 11.94
CA GLY A 723 -2.33 -35.71 12.68
C GLY A 723 -0.84 -35.92 12.90
N ASN A 724 -0.28 -35.11 13.80
CA ASN A 724 1.10 -35.29 14.26
C ASN A 724 1.25 -36.45 15.26
N LEU A 725 2.49 -36.75 15.69
CA LEU A 725 2.78 -37.80 16.67
C LEU A 725 2.49 -37.39 18.13
N GLY A 726 1.80 -36.28 18.36
CA GLY A 726 1.52 -35.73 19.68
C GLY A 726 0.66 -36.64 20.55
N VAL A 727 -0.29 -37.37 19.97
CA VAL A 727 -1.10 -38.38 20.69
C VAL A 727 -0.21 -39.55 21.15
N VAL A 728 0.74 -39.98 20.32
CA VAL A 728 1.71 -41.03 20.70
C VAL A 728 2.57 -40.56 21.87
N ARG A 729 3.03 -39.30 21.82
CA ARG A 729 3.77 -38.68 22.93
C ARG A 729 2.93 -38.60 24.21
N LEU A 730 1.63 -38.28 24.10
CA LEU A 730 0.70 -38.22 25.23
C LEU A 730 0.54 -39.60 25.90
N ILE A 731 0.27 -40.64 25.11
CA ILE A 731 0.13 -42.01 25.60
C ILE A 731 1.43 -42.46 26.27
N ARG A 732 2.59 -42.20 25.63
CA ARG A 732 3.90 -42.51 26.22
C ARG A 732 4.10 -41.82 27.56
N ALA A 733 3.79 -40.53 27.66
CA ALA A 733 3.94 -39.77 28.90
C ALA A 733 3.02 -40.30 30.02
N ALA A 734 1.77 -40.63 29.69
CA ALA A 734 0.82 -41.21 30.63
C ALA A 734 1.27 -42.58 31.15
N LEU A 735 1.80 -43.44 30.26
CA LEU A 735 2.35 -44.75 30.63
C LEU A 735 3.59 -44.61 31.52
N ILE A 736 4.49 -43.67 31.23
CA ILE A 736 5.65 -43.38 32.08
C ILE A 736 5.20 -42.96 33.48
N SER A 737 4.25 -42.03 33.57
CA SER A 737 3.71 -41.54 34.85
C SER A 737 3.06 -42.66 35.67
N LEU A 738 2.41 -43.61 35.02
CA LEU A 738 1.79 -44.77 35.69
C LEU A 738 2.84 -45.83 36.12
N GLY A 739 3.98 -45.86 35.44
CA GLY A 739 5.10 -46.77 35.73
C GLY A 739 5.89 -46.46 37.01
N GLY A 740 5.63 -45.32 37.65
CA GLY A 740 6.25 -44.90 38.90
C GLY A 740 7.55 -44.09 38.72
N GLU A 741 8.31 -43.97 39.80
CA GLU A 741 9.53 -43.15 39.84
C GLU A 741 10.63 -43.69 38.90
N LEU A 742 11.32 -42.74 38.25
CA LEU A 742 12.46 -43.04 37.40
C LEU A 742 13.69 -43.38 38.26
N PHE A 743 14.48 -44.36 37.83
CA PHE A 743 15.73 -44.74 38.49
C PHE A 743 16.95 -44.17 37.75
N PRO A 744 18.09 -43.95 38.43
CA PRO A 744 19.30 -43.44 37.78
C PRO A 744 19.85 -44.46 36.78
N SER A 745 20.18 -44.02 35.57
CA SER A 745 20.79 -44.84 34.52
C SER A 745 21.73 -44.00 33.65
N THR A 746 22.78 -44.62 33.15
CA THR A 746 23.73 -44.02 32.19
C THR A 746 23.25 -44.14 30.74
N ILE A 747 22.18 -44.91 30.47
CA ILE A 747 21.61 -45.08 29.13
C ILE A 747 20.46 -44.08 28.96
N PRO A 748 20.57 -43.09 28.06
CA PRO A 748 19.53 -42.09 27.85
C PRO A 748 18.19 -42.74 27.45
N GLY A 749 17.10 -42.37 28.11
CA GLY A 749 15.76 -42.86 27.81
C GLY A 749 15.43 -44.27 28.35
N PHE A 750 16.40 -44.98 28.95
CA PHE A 750 16.18 -46.32 29.48
C PHE A 750 15.25 -46.33 30.71
N PRO A 751 15.42 -45.46 31.73
CA PRO A 751 14.49 -45.37 32.86
C PRO A 751 13.05 -45.11 32.41
N GLU A 752 12.85 -44.20 31.46
CA GLU A 752 11.55 -43.86 30.92
C GLU A 752 10.95 -45.02 30.13
N THR A 753 11.78 -45.80 29.42
CA THR A 753 11.31 -46.97 28.68
C THR A 753 10.85 -48.07 29.64
N VAL A 754 11.60 -48.34 30.70
CA VAL A 754 11.20 -49.30 31.75
C VAL A 754 9.93 -48.85 32.45
N ALA A 755 9.82 -47.58 32.84
CA ALA A 755 8.61 -47.01 33.42
C ALA A 755 7.41 -47.13 32.47
N MET A 756 7.59 -46.81 31.18
CA MET A 756 6.54 -46.98 30.17
C MET A 756 6.02 -48.43 30.09
N PHE A 757 6.91 -49.42 30.08
CA PHE A 757 6.50 -50.84 30.06
C PHE A 757 5.85 -51.30 31.37
N ARG A 758 6.31 -50.79 32.53
CA ARG A 758 5.63 -51.02 33.81
C ARG A 758 4.23 -50.44 33.81
N GLY A 759 4.06 -49.20 33.35
CA GLY A 759 2.75 -48.57 33.19
C GLY A 759 1.86 -49.34 32.21
N LEU A 760 2.42 -49.83 31.10
CA LEU A 760 1.68 -50.66 30.14
C LEU A 760 1.21 -51.97 30.79
N TRP A 761 2.06 -52.60 31.60
CA TRP A 761 1.67 -53.78 32.38
C TRP A 761 0.55 -53.48 33.38
N GLN A 762 0.59 -52.32 34.05
CA GLN A 762 -0.51 -51.88 34.93
C GLN A 762 -1.84 -51.73 34.17
N VAL A 763 -1.81 -51.16 32.97
CA VAL A 763 -3.03 -51.04 32.13
C VAL A 763 -3.54 -52.41 31.69
N ILE A 764 -2.68 -53.28 31.17
CA ILE A 764 -3.08 -54.55 30.54
C ILE A 764 -3.39 -55.63 31.58
N ALA A 765 -2.52 -55.82 32.58
CA ALA A 765 -2.63 -56.91 33.54
C ALA A 765 -3.48 -56.57 34.78
N HIS A 766 -3.52 -55.29 35.15
CA HIS A 766 -4.23 -54.82 36.35
C HIS A 766 -5.42 -53.90 36.02
N GLY A 767 -5.72 -53.66 34.74
CA GLY A 767 -6.86 -52.87 34.31
C GLY A 767 -6.78 -51.39 34.69
N ALA A 768 -5.58 -50.86 34.97
CA ALA A 768 -5.43 -49.47 35.40
C ALA A 768 -5.80 -48.49 34.28
N THR A 769 -6.50 -47.40 34.62
CA THR A 769 -6.84 -46.35 33.65
C THR A 769 -5.68 -45.40 33.43
N LEU A 770 -5.48 -44.97 32.18
CA LEU A 770 -4.50 -43.91 31.90
C LEU A 770 -4.91 -42.61 32.60
N PRO A 771 -3.98 -41.91 33.27
CA PRO A 771 -4.26 -40.66 33.99
C PRO A 771 -4.38 -39.47 33.01
N LEU A 772 -5.31 -39.58 32.06
CA LEU A 772 -5.55 -38.59 31.01
C LEU A 772 -6.91 -37.94 31.20
N ARG A 773 -6.94 -36.62 31.18
CA ARG A 773 -8.20 -35.88 31.13
C ARG A 773 -8.76 -35.92 29.70
N PRO A 774 -10.08 -35.88 29.49
CA PRO A 774 -10.68 -35.88 28.16
C PRO A 774 -10.11 -34.79 27.23
N GLU A 775 -9.87 -33.58 27.74
CA GLU A 775 -9.31 -32.46 27.00
C GLU A 775 -7.83 -32.63 26.62
N SER A 776 -7.10 -33.54 27.26
CA SER A 776 -5.69 -33.81 26.93
C SER A 776 -5.52 -34.38 25.53
N TRP A 777 -6.48 -35.18 25.06
CA TRP A 777 -6.51 -35.72 23.69
C TRP A 777 -6.62 -34.62 22.64
N TYR A 778 -7.21 -33.49 23.02
CA TYR A 778 -7.45 -32.35 22.16
C TYR A 778 -6.27 -31.37 22.17
N TRP A 779 -5.84 -30.92 23.35
CA TRP A 779 -4.84 -29.85 23.47
C TRP A 779 -3.40 -30.31 23.35
N ASN A 780 -3.03 -31.45 23.93
CA ASN A 780 -1.62 -31.85 24.02
C ASN A 780 -0.95 -32.06 22.65
N PRO A 781 -1.63 -32.60 21.61
CA PRO A 781 -1.04 -32.68 20.28
C PRO A 781 -0.63 -31.34 19.67
N THR A 782 -1.18 -30.23 20.14
CA THR A 782 -0.82 -28.88 19.65
C THR A 782 0.35 -28.24 20.40
N ARG A 783 0.77 -28.80 21.54
CA ARG A 783 1.84 -28.27 22.39
C ARG A 783 3.19 -28.90 22.07
N ILE A 784 3.63 -28.74 20.81
CA ILE A 784 4.88 -29.36 20.33
C ILE A 784 6.10 -28.53 20.73
N ILE A 785 5.98 -27.21 20.66
CA ILE A 785 7.05 -26.28 21.03
C ILE A 785 7.09 -26.18 22.57
N PRO A 786 8.23 -26.51 23.21
CA PRO A 786 8.38 -26.37 24.65
C PRO A 786 8.27 -24.90 25.07
N ALA A 787 7.64 -24.64 26.22
CA ALA A 787 7.56 -23.32 26.83
C ALA A 787 8.35 -23.31 28.14
N ALA A 788 8.91 -22.15 28.52
CA ALA A 788 9.57 -22.04 29.82
C ALA A 788 8.55 -22.12 30.97
N SER A 789 9.04 -22.40 32.18
CA SER A 789 8.17 -22.43 33.37
C SER A 789 7.49 -21.07 33.58
N GLY A 790 6.16 -21.05 33.57
CA GLY A 790 5.35 -19.83 33.70
C GLY A 790 4.88 -19.22 32.37
N GLU A 791 5.34 -19.71 31.23
CA GLU A 791 4.88 -19.25 29.92
C GLU A 791 3.66 -20.04 29.42
N VAL A 792 2.71 -19.34 28.77
CA VAL A 792 1.62 -19.99 28.05
C VAL A 792 2.20 -20.58 26.77
N GLY A 793 2.42 -21.90 26.74
CA GLY A 793 3.04 -22.55 25.58
C GLY A 793 2.23 -22.39 24.30
N PRO A 794 2.89 -22.21 23.14
CA PRO A 794 2.21 -21.84 21.90
C PRO A 794 1.34 -22.98 21.36
N ILE A 795 0.24 -22.62 20.71
CA ILE A 795 -0.62 -23.55 19.97
C ILE A 795 0.00 -23.77 18.59
N THR A 796 0.47 -24.99 18.31
CA THR A 796 0.92 -25.40 16.98
C THR A 796 -0.21 -26.17 16.29
N GLU A 797 -0.98 -25.47 15.47
CA GLU A 797 -2.05 -26.09 14.70
C GLU A 797 -1.53 -26.88 13.50
N PHE A 798 -2.25 -27.95 13.17
CA PHE A 798 -2.09 -28.74 11.95
C PHE A 798 -3.47 -29.00 11.36
N PRO A 799 -3.62 -29.28 10.04
CA PRO A 799 -4.91 -29.16 9.37
C PRO A 799 -6.02 -30.01 10.02
N ALA A 800 -5.76 -31.29 10.33
CA ALA A 800 -6.74 -32.14 11.01
C ALA A 800 -7.19 -31.58 12.37
N PHE A 801 -6.29 -30.99 13.16
CA PHE A 801 -6.65 -30.30 14.41
C PHE A 801 -7.45 -29.04 14.12
N THR A 802 -7.05 -28.18 13.19
CA THR A 802 -7.78 -26.95 12.85
C THR A 802 -9.25 -27.22 12.52
N PHE A 803 -9.52 -28.26 11.72
CA PHE A 803 -10.91 -28.60 11.38
C PHE A 803 -11.68 -29.25 12.53
N LEU A 804 -10.98 -29.95 13.44
CA LEU A 804 -11.57 -30.55 14.64
C LEU A 804 -11.91 -29.46 15.65
N TYR A 805 -11.01 -28.49 15.79
CA TYR A 805 -11.15 -27.28 16.59
C TYR A 805 -12.37 -26.49 16.13
N GLY A 806 -12.50 -26.32 14.80
CA GLY A 806 -13.70 -25.81 14.15
C GLY A 806 -13.87 -24.29 14.33
N ASP A 807 -12.79 -23.60 14.68
CA ASP A 807 -12.70 -22.15 14.58
C ASP A 807 -12.64 -21.79 13.10
N LEU A 808 -13.51 -20.91 12.64
CA LEU A 808 -13.54 -20.45 11.26
C LEU A 808 -12.47 -19.37 11.06
N HIS A 809 -11.30 -19.61 11.66
CA HIS A 809 -10.20 -18.69 11.70
C HIS A 809 -9.55 -18.58 10.32
N ALA A 810 -8.77 -17.51 10.15
CA ALA A 810 -8.15 -17.15 8.88
C ALA A 810 -7.36 -18.25 8.19
N HIS A 811 -6.50 -18.99 8.92
CA HIS A 811 -5.68 -20.04 8.33
C HIS A 811 -6.53 -21.21 7.81
N MET A 812 -7.66 -21.52 8.47
CA MET A 812 -8.56 -22.59 8.01
C MET A 812 -9.18 -22.23 6.65
N ILE A 813 -9.63 -20.98 6.49
CA ILE A 813 -10.19 -20.47 5.24
C ILE A 813 -9.10 -20.34 4.16
N ALA A 814 -7.86 -20.06 4.57
CA ALA A 814 -6.72 -19.97 3.67
C ALA A 814 -6.31 -21.32 3.08
N PHE A 815 -6.51 -22.47 3.75
CA PHE A 815 -6.04 -23.77 3.27
C PHE A 815 -6.44 -24.12 1.81
N PRO A 816 -7.71 -23.98 1.38
CA PRO A 816 -8.04 -24.20 -0.02
C PRO A 816 -7.35 -23.22 -0.99
N LEU A 817 -7.15 -21.96 -0.58
CA LEU A 817 -6.50 -20.92 -1.39
C LEU A 817 -5.00 -21.19 -1.55
N THR A 818 -4.34 -21.60 -0.48
CA THR A 818 -2.92 -21.97 -0.51
C THR A 818 -2.66 -23.18 -1.39
N LEU A 819 -3.57 -24.16 -1.40
CA LEU A 819 -3.51 -25.30 -2.32
C LEU A 819 -3.72 -24.92 -3.78
N LEU A 820 -4.59 -23.95 -4.04
CA LEU A 820 -4.74 -23.37 -5.37
C LEU A 820 -3.46 -22.63 -5.80
N ALA A 821 -2.82 -21.89 -4.89
CA ALA A 821 -1.51 -21.26 -5.13
C ALA A 821 -0.41 -22.30 -5.39
N LEU A 822 -0.40 -23.41 -4.65
CA LEU A 822 0.53 -24.53 -4.87
C LEU A 822 0.35 -25.17 -6.24
N ALA A 823 -0.89 -25.40 -6.68
CA ALA A 823 -1.13 -25.95 -8.02
C ALA A 823 -0.67 -25.00 -9.13
N LEU A 824 -0.80 -23.69 -8.94
CA LEU A 824 -0.24 -22.67 -9.84
C LEU A 824 1.29 -22.73 -9.85
N ALA A 825 1.93 -22.86 -8.69
CA ALA A 825 3.38 -23.05 -8.58
C ALA A 825 3.83 -24.34 -9.30
N VAL A 826 3.16 -25.47 -9.08
CA VAL A 826 3.42 -26.72 -9.82
C VAL A 826 3.27 -26.50 -11.33
N TYR A 827 2.23 -25.80 -11.77
CA TYR A 827 2.03 -25.49 -13.19
C TYR A 827 3.17 -24.63 -13.78
N TRP A 828 3.63 -23.61 -13.05
CA TRP A 828 4.73 -22.74 -13.48
C TRP A 828 6.07 -23.46 -13.51
N ALA A 829 6.37 -24.27 -12.50
CA ALA A 829 7.61 -25.06 -12.44
C ALA A 829 7.72 -26.07 -13.58
N ARG A 830 6.60 -26.61 -14.07
CA ARG A 830 6.55 -27.59 -15.17
C ARG A 830 6.71 -27.00 -16.56
N GLY A 831 6.83 -25.67 -16.72
CA GLY A 831 6.92 -25.10 -18.06
C GLY A 831 7.46 -23.67 -18.15
N PRO A 832 8.29 -23.36 -19.15
CA PRO A 832 8.98 -22.09 -19.27
C PRO A 832 8.13 -20.93 -19.80
N ARG A 833 6.89 -21.20 -20.21
CA ARG A 833 5.97 -20.20 -20.77
C ARG A 833 4.63 -20.35 -20.06
N PRO A 834 4.43 -19.70 -18.90
CA PRO A 834 3.13 -19.68 -18.25
C PRO A 834 2.11 -19.03 -19.19
N HIS A 835 0.85 -19.44 -19.07
CA HIS A 835 -0.23 -18.78 -19.80
C HIS A 835 -0.53 -17.46 -19.08
N TRP A 836 -0.84 -16.38 -19.80
CA TRP A 836 -1.12 -15.09 -19.16
C TRP A 836 -2.28 -15.19 -18.15
N ALA A 837 -3.32 -15.97 -18.48
CA ALA A 837 -4.45 -16.21 -17.57
C ALA A 837 -4.03 -16.92 -16.28
N SER A 838 -2.95 -17.73 -16.30
CA SER A 838 -2.46 -18.37 -15.08
C SER A 838 -1.69 -17.38 -14.20
N LEU A 839 -1.03 -16.37 -14.78
CA LEU A 839 -0.44 -15.27 -14.02
C LEU A 839 -1.52 -14.36 -13.43
N PHE A 840 -2.61 -14.12 -14.16
CA PHE A 840 -3.77 -13.38 -13.64
C PHE A 840 -4.46 -14.09 -12.48
N ILE A 841 -4.81 -15.37 -12.66
CA ILE A 841 -5.35 -16.19 -11.56
C ILE A 841 -4.32 -16.31 -10.43
N GLY A 842 -3.03 -16.39 -10.74
CA GLY A 842 -1.96 -16.38 -9.73
C GLY A 842 -1.92 -15.11 -8.91
N GLY A 843 -2.03 -13.94 -9.54
CA GLY A 843 -2.13 -12.65 -8.85
C GLY A 843 -3.38 -12.57 -7.97
N LEU A 844 -4.52 -13.03 -8.49
CA LEU A 844 -5.77 -13.10 -7.73
C LEU A 844 -5.68 -14.01 -6.50
N VAL A 845 -5.14 -15.22 -6.66
CA VAL A 845 -5.07 -16.23 -5.59
C VAL A 845 -3.99 -15.88 -4.57
N ILE A 846 -2.76 -15.60 -5.00
CA ILE A 846 -1.67 -15.24 -4.08
C ILE A 846 -2.02 -13.91 -3.39
N GLY A 847 -2.56 -12.94 -4.13
CA GLY A 847 -3.04 -11.68 -3.56
C GLY A 847 -4.11 -11.89 -2.49
N SER A 848 -5.04 -12.84 -2.68
CA SER A 848 -6.12 -13.13 -1.72
C SER A 848 -5.63 -13.60 -0.35
N LEU A 849 -4.41 -14.17 -0.29
CA LEU A 849 -3.84 -14.63 0.97
C LEU A 849 -3.52 -13.45 1.88
N ARG A 850 -3.15 -12.27 1.34
CA ARG A 850 -2.82 -11.10 2.17
C ARG A 850 -4.01 -10.64 3.03
N PRO A 851 -5.23 -10.46 2.50
CA PRO A 851 -6.38 -10.10 3.32
C PRO A 851 -7.12 -11.29 3.94
N THR A 852 -6.68 -12.54 3.70
CA THR A 852 -7.27 -13.74 4.33
C THR A 852 -6.45 -14.22 5.53
N ASN A 853 -5.13 -14.34 5.36
CA ASN A 853 -4.16 -14.71 6.37
C ASN A 853 -2.81 -14.06 6.01
N THR A 854 -2.55 -12.86 6.54
CA THR A 854 -1.50 -11.95 6.06
C THR A 854 -0.12 -12.58 5.85
N TRP A 855 0.30 -13.49 6.74
CA TRP A 855 1.62 -14.12 6.69
C TRP A 855 1.77 -15.25 5.67
N ASP A 856 0.67 -15.76 5.11
CA ASP A 856 0.72 -16.70 3.99
C ASP A 856 1.20 -15.99 2.70
N TYR A 857 0.83 -14.73 2.50
CA TYR A 857 1.18 -13.96 1.31
C TYR A 857 2.68 -13.99 0.94
N PRO A 858 3.63 -13.60 1.81
CA PRO A 858 5.05 -13.61 1.46
C PRO A 858 5.56 -15.02 1.11
N THR A 859 5.09 -16.05 1.84
CA THR A 859 5.48 -17.44 1.63
C THR A 859 5.04 -17.97 0.26
N TYR A 860 3.76 -17.80 -0.09
CA TYR A 860 3.24 -18.29 -1.37
C TYR A 860 3.66 -17.42 -2.56
N LEU A 861 3.92 -16.12 -2.35
CA LEU A 861 4.54 -15.27 -3.35
C LEU A 861 5.97 -15.74 -3.65
N ALA A 862 6.79 -15.96 -2.62
CA ALA A 862 8.16 -16.47 -2.79
C ALA A 862 8.17 -17.83 -3.50
N LEU A 863 7.27 -18.73 -3.12
CA LEU A 863 7.12 -20.02 -3.78
C LEU A 863 6.68 -19.90 -5.25
N GLY A 864 5.73 -19.00 -5.55
CA GLY A 864 5.31 -18.71 -6.91
C GLY A 864 6.43 -18.14 -7.78
N LEU A 865 7.25 -17.23 -7.23
CA LEU A 865 8.42 -16.67 -7.90
C LEU A 865 9.50 -17.72 -8.12
N ALA A 866 9.77 -18.58 -7.14
CA ALA A 866 10.69 -19.71 -7.26
C ALA A 866 10.23 -20.69 -8.34
N ALA A 867 8.94 -21.02 -8.38
CA ALA A 867 8.36 -21.88 -9.42
C ALA A 867 8.46 -21.25 -10.83
N LEU A 868 8.24 -19.94 -10.97
CA LEU A 868 8.46 -19.23 -12.23
C LEU A 868 9.92 -19.27 -12.65
N ALA A 869 10.85 -19.10 -11.71
CA ALA A 869 12.29 -19.19 -11.97
C ALA A 869 12.66 -20.61 -12.44
N LEU A 870 12.24 -21.65 -11.71
CA LEU A 870 12.46 -23.05 -12.09
C LEU A 870 11.94 -23.34 -13.51
N GLY A 871 10.70 -22.90 -13.82
CA GLY A 871 10.13 -23.06 -15.15
C GLY A 871 10.93 -22.36 -16.23
N VAL A 872 11.33 -21.11 -16.01
CA VAL A 872 12.11 -20.30 -16.98
C VAL A 872 13.51 -20.89 -17.22
N PHE A 873 14.20 -21.28 -16.15
CA PHE A 873 15.58 -21.76 -16.22
C PHE A 873 15.70 -23.24 -16.65
N ALA A 874 14.59 -23.99 -16.66
CA ALA A 874 14.53 -25.32 -17.26
C ALA A 874 14.88 -25.33 -18.76
N ILE A 875 14.70 -24.21 -19.50
CA ILE A 875 15.23 -24.09 -20.87
C ILE A 875 16.73 -23.79 -20.81
N ARG A 876 17.57 -24.78 -21.15
CA ARG A 876 19.03 -24.59 -21.25
C ARG A 876 19.47 -23.89 -22.55
N ASN A 877 18.67 -23.94 -23.61
CA ASN A 877 19.05 -23.46 -24.96
C ASN A 877 18.85 -21.96 -25.21
N SER A 878 18.36 -21.18 -24.23
CA SER A 878 18.15 -19.73 -24.38
C SER A 878 19.22 -18.93 -23.63
N PRO A 879 19.75 -17.82 -24.20
CA PRO A 879 20.69 -16.94 -23.51
C PRO A 879 20.21 -16.53 -22.12
N PHE A 880 21.11 -16.51 -21.14
CA PHE A 880 20.80 -16.15 -19.76
C PHE A 880 20.07 -14.81 -19.65
N ALA A 881 20.49 -13.79 -20.40
CA ALA A 881 19.86 -12.48 -20.40
C ALA A 881 18.38 -12.50 -20.85
N ILE A 882 18.00 -13.36 -21.81
CA ILE A 882 16.60 -13.49 -22.25
C ILE A 882 15.76 -14.16 -21.17
N ARG A 883 16.31 -15.19 -20.52
CA ARG A 883 15.66 -15.88 -19.40
C ARG A 883 15.45 -14.94 -18.22
N LEU A 884 16.47 -14.17 -17.85
CA LEU A 884 16.38 -13.19 -16.77
C LEU A 884 15.33 -12.11 -17.06
N LYS A 885 15.29 -11.57 -18.29
CA LYS A 885 14.25 -10.62 -18.71
C LYS A 885 12.84 -11.22 -18.63
N ALA A 886 12.67 -12.46 -19.09
CA ALA A 886 11.38 -13.14 -19.03
C ALA A 886 10.93 -13.40 -17.59
N LEU A 887 11.85 -13.79 -16.70
CA LEU A 887 11.57 -13.93 -15.27
C LEU A 887 11.20 -12.59 -14.65
N ALA A 888 12.00 -11.54 -14.87
CA ALA A 888 11.79 -10.22 -14.29
C ALA A 888 10.40 -9.65 -14.66
N TRP A 889 10.01 -9.69 -15.94
CA TRP A 889 8.69 -9.20 -16.35
C TRP A 889 7.54 -10.02 -15.74
N ARG A 890 7.67 -11.34 -15.66
CA ARG A 890 6.62 -12.20 -15.09
C ARG A 890 6.51 -12.06 -13.58
N ALA A 891 7.65 -11.92 -12.89
CA ALA A 891 7.70 -11.63 -11.47
C ALA A 891 7.06 -10.28 -11.18
N LEU A 892 7.43 -9.23 -11.93
CA LEU A 892 6.84 -7.91 -11.82
C LEU A 892 5.33 -7.93 -12.08
N LEU A 893 4.88 -8.65 -13.11
CA LEU A 893 3.45 -8.80 -13.41
C LEU A 893 2.72 -9.54 -12.29
N LEU A 894 3.28 -10.63 -11.75
CA LEU A 894 2.64 -11.40 -10.68
C LEU A 894 2.53 -10.56 -9.40
N VAL A 895 3.62 -9.91 -8.98
CA VAL A 895 3.66 -9.03 -7.80
C VAL A 895 2.74 -7.83 -7.99
N GLY A 896 2.76 -7.22 -9.18
CA GLY A 896 1.89 -6.09 -9.52
C GLY A 896 0.42 -6.48 -9.44
N LEU A 897 0.03 -7.63 -10.02
CA LEU A 897 -1.35 -8.12 -9.96
C LEU A 897 -1.77 -8.50 -8.53
N SER A 898 -0.90 -9.12 -7.74
CA SER A 898 -1.24 -9.50 -6.36
C SER A 898 -1.44 -8.31 -5.43
N ILE A 899 -0.84 -7.16 -5.75
CA ILE A 899 -1.05 -5.90 -5.03
C ILE A 899 -2.27 -5.16 -5.60
N LEU A 900 -2.33 -4.94 -6.92
CA LEU A 900 -3.37 -4.11 -7.55
C LEU A 900 -4.78 -4.68 -7.37
N LEU A 901 -4.94 -6.00 -7.45
CA LEU A 901 -6.26 -6.62 -7.30
C LEU A 901 -6.84 -6.47 -5.89
N TYR A 902 -6.01 -6.23 -4.88
CA TYR A 902 -6.40 -6.07 -3.48
C TYR A 902 -6.05 -4.69 -2.91
N LEU A 903 -5.84 -3.71 -3.79
CA LEU A 903 -5.52 -2.34 -3.40
C LEU A 903 -6.55 -1.74 -2.41
N PRO A 904 -7.88 -1.94 -2.58
CA PRO A 904 -8.85 -1.42 -1.62
C PRO A 904 -8.64 -1.93 -0.19
N TYR A 905 -8.26 -3.21 0.00
CA TYR A 905 -7.92 -3.72 1.32
C TYR A 905 -6.63 -3.10 1.85
N ILE A 906 -5.59 -3.04 1.00
CA ILE A 906 -4.26 -2.54 1.40
C ILE A 906 -4.33 -1.07 1.84
N GLN A 907 -5.23 -0.28 1.25
CA GLN A 907 -5.42 1.13 1.62
C GLN A 907 -6.05 1.33 3.00
N HIS A 908 -6.82 0.35 3.50
CA HIS A 908 -7.54 0.46 4.77
C HIS A 908 -7.04 -0.55 5.83
N TYR A 909 -5.86 -1.12 5.63
CA TYR A 909 -5.26 -2.07 6.59
C TYR A 909 -3.96 -1.50 7.16
N ALA A 910 -3.95 -1.30 8.47
CA ALA A 910 -2.78 -0.86 9.23
C ALA A 910 -2.11 -2.05 9.92
N ALA A 911 -0.88 -2.38 9.51
CA ALA A 911 -0.12 -3.47 10.11
C ALA A 911 0.61 -3.00 11.39
N GLY A 912 0.28 -3.59 12.54
CA GLY A 912 0.97 -3.29 13.81
C GLY A 912 2.41 -3.84 13.90
N TYR A 913 2.75 -4.87 13.12
CA TYR A 913 4.09 -5.47 13.07
C TYR A 913 4.63 -5.43 11.64
N ALA A 914 5.50 -4.46 11.34
CA ALA A 914 6.07 -4.24 10.01
C ALA A 914 7.60 -4.41 9.94
N SER A 915 8.25 -4.77 11.05
CA SER A 915 9.70 -4.92 11.15
C SER A 915 10.12 -6.35 11.50
N PHE A 916 11.27 -6.75 10.97
CA PHE A 916 11.97 -7.95 11.44
C PHE A 916 12.98 -7.55 12.50
N GLU A 917 13.08 -8.36 13.55
CA GLU A 917 14.08 -8.19 14.59
C GLU A 917 14.74 -9.53 14.91
N SER A 918 16.00 -9.48 15.35
CA SER A 918 16.66 -10.68 15.85
C SER A 918 15.98 -11.13 17.13
N TRP A 919 15.52 -12.38 17.17
CA TRP A 919 14.95 -12.99 18.38
C TRP A 919 16.01 -13.02 19.50
N ARG A 920 15.68 -12.46 20.67
CA ARG A 920 16.58 -12.36 21.84
C ARG A 920 16.13 -13.21 23.03
N GLY A 921 15.17 -14.12 22.82
CA GLY A 921 14.51 -14.89 23.88
C GLY A 921 13.03 -14.50 24.05
N SER A 922 12.38 -15.01 25.08
CA SER A 922 11.02 -14.59 25.46
C SER A 922 11.01 -13.11 25.85
N ARG A 923 9.91 -12.43 25.52
CA ARG A 923 9.64 -11.03 25.86
C ARG A 923 8.62 -10.95 26.97
#